data_AF-A0A0A2J0Q7-F1
#
_entry.id   AF-A0A0A2J0Q7-F1
#
_cell.length_a   1.000
_cell.length_b   1.000
_cell.length_c   1.000
_cell.angle_alpha   90.00
_cell.angle_beta   90.00
_cell.angle_gamma   90.00
#
_symmetry.space_group_name_H-M   'P 1'
#
loop_
_entity.id
_entity.type
_entity.pdbx_description
1 polymer ?
#
loop_
_entity_poly.entity_id
_entity_poly.type
_entity_poly.pdbx_seq_one_letter_code
_entity_poly.pdbx_strand_id
1 'polypeptide(L)'
;MSNSSEHVQRTIQELEKAKRLGTFVQANHPILHGLPPPSESTTQRDGMLIHTDVIIPTRDGTKLRGNIFRPATQSSEKLPVILNYSVYGKDGALEPCIFPKGSRLDNGRYTSYYIFEACDAPWWTERGYIVAYVDARGSFQSEGDKSYYSRDVGLDGGFPPHYLGYDIVEWLAAQEWANGKVGMYGASAFAMIQWLVAAERPPSLAAILLFDDMTDLYREMGRKGGIPETQFMSQYPYQFNWGRSLVEDASKAHYEHPYFDEYWESKIPRVEEIQCPAYIVCGWGDHAIHTRGTLNGWRRIGSANKYLEIHCYQKWEYTLTEESLMRQKAFFDTYLLEKETEVKFWPPVRWTMRESFYNAEWRYAPTFPFPGTAYEKLYPTPSGGLSHIPQLTESRVSYDAQAGEVTFEIPFSESYEFAGHAKLRLWVEAEGADNMDIFIVLKKLDENGNEVHFPWLTIIEDGPVAFGYLRASRREVDEIKSTDFQPYHSHQRDLLLEPKQIVPVDIEILPTACRFRPGETLQVHISGHDYGNYPTAVTIARHSDTANKGTHIIHFGGKYDSFLQLPRIPPLPGAAMSRSRPVKMTLISNRITGWSNEKFLEEFTQVHGGMTEKLSHVVPFLRSYTQVVGVPRLPLTTFSTNHAAFEVAAVLAWSSLAKLAGSFKHPAYKASAGSHIFTDPVFMGSLSQEVQEIIYDPVTYKRRQDAIEVVVFLARNSGVEAVSDADLEARSNTVRNVGQGTGLLRYVLNRDVTPQDYNLLFKDTPFIIGSWGSIGAMEQYWFTDKKAAVEFFADSARNKVLQQLPSSFDPKNTWSVAGKENRVFSKDLHF
;
A
#
# COMPACT_ATOMS: atom_id res chain seq x y z
N MET A 1 38.27 31.08 2.59
CA MET A 1 38.35 31.73 1.26
C MET A 1 39.12 30.91 0.21
N SER A 2 39.37 29.60 0.37
CA SER A 2 40.12 28.80 -0.62
C SER A 2 39.30 27.78 -1.42
N ASN A 3 38.04 27.50 -1.04
CA ASN A 3 37.19 26.52 -1.76
C ASN A 3 36.40 27.10 -2.95
N SER A 4 36.30 28.43 -3.09
CA SER A 4 35.55 29.04 -4.21
C SER A 4 36.29 28.91 -5.55
N SER A 5 37.63 28.86 -5.53
CA SER A 5 38.46 28.82 -6.74
C SER A 5 38.41 27.48 -7.47
N GLU A 6 38.31 26.37 -6.75
CA GLU A 6 38.36 25.02 -7.32
C GLU A 6 37.00 24.60 -7.88
N HIS A 7 35.91 25.01 -7.22
CA HIS A 7 34.57 24.90 -7.76
C HIS A 7 34.45 25.66 -9.09
N VAL A 8 34.91 26.92 -9.14
CA VAL A 8 34.90 27.75 -10.37
C VAL A 8 35.70 27.13 -11.52
N GLN A 9 36.86 26.52 -11.28
CA GLN A 9 37.67 25.88 -12.32
C GLN A 9 37.04 24.59 -12.86
N ARG A 10 36.46 23.75 -11.98
CA ARG A 10 35.69 22.58 -12.39
C ARG A 10 34.43 22.98 -13.16
N THR A 11 33.75 24.04 -12.70
CA THR A 11 32.63 24.69 -13.39
C THR A 11 33.05 25.03 -14.82
N ILE A 12 34.17 25.74 -15.03
CA ILE A 12 34.68 26.12 -16.36
C ILE A 12 34.88 24.94 -17.32
N GLN A 13 35.40 23.80 -16.85
CA GLN A 13 35.58 22.60 -17.69
C GLN A 13 34.27 21.89 -18.05
N GLU A 14 33.24 22.03 -17.20
CA GLU A 14 31.88 21.56 -17.48
C GLU A 14 31.12 22.54 -18.42
N LEU A 15 31.45 23.85 -18.39
CA LEU A 15 30.86 24.90 -19.27
C LEU A 15 31.08 24.63 -20.77
N GLU A 16 32.19 24.00 -21.17
CA GLU A 16 32.54 23.82 -22.59
C GLU A 16 31.81 22.65 -23.28
N LYS A 17 31.01 21.86 -22.56
CA LYS A 17 30.43 20.59 -23.05
C LYS A 17 28.90 20.54 -23.22
N ALA A 18 28.15 21.59 -22.89
CA ALA A 18 26.67 21.54 -22.84
C ALA A 18 26.00 21.44 -24.23
N LYS A 19 25.01 20.54 -24.37
CA LYS A 19 24.23 20.26 -25.60
C LYS A 19 22.74 20.47 -25.31
N ARG A 20 21.97 21.02 -26.27
CA ARG A 20 20.50 20.93 -26.26
C ARG A 20 20.10 19.49 -26.59
N LEU A 21 19.72 18.70 -25.59
CA LEU A 21 19.35 17.29 -25.79
C LEU A 21 17.93 17.08 -26.35
N GLY A 22 17.10 18.13 -26.45
CA GLY A 22 15.74 18.07 -26.99
C GLY A 22 15.48 19.01 -28.18
N THR A 23 14.35 18.78 -28.88
CA THR A 23 13.86 19.68 -29.94
C THR A 23 13.14 20.88 -29.32
N PHE A 24 13.33 22.09 -29.88
CA PHE A 24 12.63 23.30 -29.45
C PHE A 24 11.71 23.84 -30.55
N VAL A 25 10.54 24.32 -30.15
CA VAL A 25 9.50 24.90 -31.01
C VAL A 25 9.11 26.30 -30.51
N GLN A 26 8.41 27.07 -31.33
CA GLN A 26 7.92 28.39 -30.91
C GLN A 26 6.85 28.23 -29.80
N ALA A 27 7.03 28.94 -28.68
CA ALA A 27 6.05 28.94 -27.60
C ALA A 27 4.77 29.72 -27.98
N ASN A 28 3.66 29.39 -27.33
CA ASN A 28 2.41 30.11 -27.43
C ASN A 28 2.57 31.48 -26.77
N HIS A 29 2.44 32.56 -27.55
CA HIS A 29 2.63 33.90 -27.02
C HIS A 29 1.54 34.23 -25.97
N PRO A 30 1.89 34.74 -24.77
CA PRO A 30 0.92 34.99 -23.67
C PRO A 30 -0.24 35.91 -24.05
N ILE A 31 -0.04 36.78 -25.03
CA ILE A 31 -1.11 37.64 -25.59
C ILE A 31 -2.31 36.86 -26.13
N LEU A 32 -2.10 35.61 -26.60
CA LEU A 32 -3.18 34.74 -27.07
C LEU A 32 -4.08 34.28 -25.92
N HIS A 33 -3.56 34.29 -24.68
CA HIS A 33 -4.31 34.04 -23.45
C HIS A 33 -4.94 35.34 -22.88
N GLY A 34 -4.85 36.47 -23.60
CA GLY A 34 -5.34 37.76 -23.13
C GLY A 34 -4.47 38.43 -22.08
N LEU A 35 -3.25 37.92 -21.83
CA LEU A 35 -2.30 38.57 -20.91
C LEU A 35 -1.65 39.78 -21.62
N PRO A 36 -1.74 40.99 -21.05
CA PRO A 36 -1.15 42.18 -21.65
C PRO A 36 0.39 42.09 -21.61
N PRO A 37 1.11 42.94 -22.37
CA PRO A 37 2.53 43.13 -22.18
C PRO A 37 2.86 43.48 -20.73
N PRO A 38 4.04 43.08 -20.21
CA PRO A 38 4.37 43.29 -18.82
C PRO A 38 4.44 44.80 -18.51
N SER A 39 3.80 45.22 -17.43
CA SER A 39 3.71 46.61 -17.00
C SER A 39 3.97 46.72 -15.52
N GLU A 40 5.15 47.24 -15.17
CA GLU A 40 5.52 47.47 -13.77
C GLU A 40 4.54 48.45 -13.12
N SER A 41 3.93 48.03 -12.02
CA SER A 41 3.03 48.88 -11.25
C SER A 41 3.14 48.57 -9.77
N THR A 42 2.77 49.53 -8.93
CA THR A 42 2.65 49.33 -7.49
C THR A 42 1.28 49.82 -7.05
N THR A 43 0.52 48.94 -6.41
CA THR A 43 -0.84 49.24 -5.94
C THR A 43 -0.98 48.81 -4.48
N GLN A 44 -1.89 49.47 -3.75
CA GLN A 44 -2.24 49.07 -2.40
C GLN A 44 -3.71 48.62 -2.41
N ARG A 45 -3.96 47.34 -2.11
CA ARG A 45 -5.29 46.72 -2.12
C ARG A 45 -5.33 45.56 -1.13
N ASP A 46 -6.50 45.29 -0.54
CA ASP A 46 -6.74 44.12 0.33
C ASP A 46 -5.68 43.94 1.44
N GLY A 47 -5.24 45.05 2.04
CA GLY A 47 -4.22 45.03 3.10
C GLY A 47 -2.79 44.79 2.62
N MET A 48 -2.55 44.72 1.31
CA MET A 48 -1.24 44.47 0.71
C MET A 48 -0.73 45.65 -0.13
N LEU A 49 0.60 45.81 -0.18
CA LEU A 49 1.33 46.54 -1.21
C LEU A 49 1.79 45.52 -2.26
N ILE A 50 1.29 45.68 -3.49
CA ILE A 50 1.45 44.72 -4.58
C ILE A 50 2.29 45.38 -5.68
N HIS A 51 3.47 44.81 -5.93
CA HIS A 51 4.33 45.18 -7.05
C HIS A 51 4.13 44.16 -8.18
N THR A 52 3.64 44.59 -9.33
CA THR A 52 3.38 43.70 -10.48
C THR A 52 4.49 43.80 -11.52
N ASP A 53 4.78 42.71 -12.23
CA ASP A 53 5.73 42.64 -13.35
C ASP A 53 7.17 43.11 -13.04
N VAL A 54 7.57 43.03 -11.77
CA VAL A 54 8.91 43.40 -11.29
C VAL A 54 9.97 42.65 -12.08
N ILE A 55 11.00 43.38 -12.53
CA ILE A 55 12.18 42.80 -13.17
C ILE A 55 13.09 42.19 -12.11
N ILE A 56 13.34 40.89 -12.22
CA ILE A 56 14.35 40.19 -11.44
C ILE A 56 15.53 39.92 -12.38
N PRO A 57 16.65 40.67 -12.24
CA PRO A 57 17.83 40.45 -13.05
C PRO A 57 18.54 39.17 -12.60
N THR A 58 19.09 38.44 -13.56
CA THR A 58 19.87 37.22 -13.31
C THR A 58 21.27 37.36 -13.87
N ARG A 59 22.20 36.53 -13.42
CA ARG A 59 23.63 36.66 -13.76
C ARG A 59 23.95 36.45 -15.24
N ASP A 60 23.06 35.78 -15.98
CA ASP A 60 23.18 35.57 -17.43
C ASP A 60 22.55 36.69 -18.27
N GLY A 61 21.99 37.72 -17.61
CA GLY A 61 21.34 38.86 -18.25
C GLY A 61 19.86 38.65 -18.57
N THR A 62 19.31 37.45 -18.35
CA THR A 62 17.87 37.20 -18.50
C THR A 62 17.09 38.02 -17.49
N LYS A 63 16.01 38.67 -17.95
CA LYS A 63 15.06 39.34 -17.07
C LYS A 63 13.87 38.43 -16.82
N LEU A 64 13.73 38.00 -15.57
CA LEU A 64 12.55 37.30 -15.11
C LEU A 64 11.50 38.29 -14.62
N ARG A 65 10.23 37.87 -14.64
CA ARG A 65 9.10 38.68 -14.21
C ARG A 65 8.47 38.10 -12.96
N GLY A 66 8.17 38.96 -12.00
CA GLY A 66 7.53 38.55 -10.75
C GLY A 66 6.49 39.53 -10.23
N ASN A 67 5.55 39.01 -9.46
CA ASN A 67 4.60 39.78 -8.66
C ASN A 67 4.97 39.63 -7.18
N ILE A 68 5.11 40.73 -6.45
CA ILE A 68 5.54 40.74 -5.05
C ILE A 68 4.44 41.34 -4.18
N PHE A 69 3.95 40.56 -3.23
CA PHE A 69 2.87 40.90 -2.31
C PHE A 69 3.44 41.09 -0.92
N ARG A 70 3.30 42.30 -0.39
CA ARG A 70 3.82 42.70 0.92
C ARG A 70 2.68 43.19 1.79
N PRO A 71 2.76 43.11 3.13
CA PRO A 71 1.80 43.82 3.99
C PRO A 71 1.82 45.33 3.73
N ALA A 72 0.65 45.97 3.65
CA ALA A 72 0.53 47.40 3.37
C ALA A 72 0.94 48.29 4.54
N THR A 73 0.91 47.76 5.76
CA THR A 73 1.35 48.48 6.96
C THR A 73 2.87 48.68 6.90
N GLN A 74 3.31 49.94 6.93
CA GLN A 74 4.73 50.28 7.04
C GLN A 74 5.23 49.91 8.44
N SER A 75 5.64 48.65 8.61
CA SER A 75 6.55 48.26 9.70
C SER A 75 7.99 48.53 9.25
N SER A 76 8.84 48.96 10.19
CA SER A 76 10.30 48.97 9.99
C SER A 76 10.91 47.56 10.03
N GLU A 77 10.10 46.56 10.38
CA GLU A 77 10.46 45.16 10.44
C GLU A 77 10.64 44.59 9.02
N LYS A 78 11.80 43.98 8.79
CA LYS A 78 12.08 43.22 7.57
C LYS A 78 11.47 41.83 7.70
N LEU A 79 10.83 41.34 6.64
CA LEU A 79 10.05 40.09 6.66
C LEU A 79 10.69 39.02 5.76
N PRO A 80 10.48 37.72 6.04
CA PRO A 80 10.91 36.65 5.14
C PRO A 80 10.05 36.59 3.88
N VAL A 81 10.61 35.96 2.83
CA VAL A 81 9.97 35.82 1.53
C VAL A 81 9.59 34.36 1.27
N ILE A 82 8.36 34.13 0.82
CA ILE A 82 7.90 32.86 0.25
C ILE A 82 7.93 32.98 -1.27
N LEU A 83 8.82 32.24 -1.90
CA LEU A 83 8.98 32.18 -3.35
C LEU A 83 8.13 31.03 -3.93
N ASN A 84 7.22 31.38 -4.83
CA ASN A 84 6.52 30.44 -5.71
C ASN A 84 7.08 30.65 -7.13
N TYR A 85 7.84 29.69 -7.62
CA TYR A 85 8.57 29.77 -8.89
C TYR A 85 8.19 28.60 -9.80
N SER A 86 7.57 28.88 -10.95
CA SER A 86 7.05 27.82 -11.83
C SER A 86 6.82 28.27 -13.27
N VAL A 87 6.54 27.28 -14.13
CA VAL A 87 6.15 27.41 -15.53
C VAL A 87 4.65 27.68 -15.73
N TYR A 88 3.88 27.87 -14.65
CA TYR A 88 2.40 27.98 -14.67
C TYR A 88 1.83 29.40 -14.73
N GLY A 89 2.68 30.42 -14.65
CA GLY A 89 2.25 31.81 -14.79
C GLY A 89 1.97 32.47 -13.44
N LYS A 90 2.61 33.62 -13.20
CA LYS A 90 2.47 34.45 -11.99
C LYS A 90 1.18 35.27 -11.90
N ASP A 91 0.37 35.28 -12.96
CA ASP A 91 -0.82 36.13 -13.10
C ASP A 91 -2.14 35.33 -13.01
N GLY A 92 -2.10 34.08 -12.52
CA GLY A 92 -3.30 33.26 -12.35
C GLY A 92 -4.02 32.96 -13.66
N ALA A 93 -3.27 32.86 -14.77
CA ALA A 93 -3.81 32.63 -16.11
C ALA A 93 -4.63 31.35 -16.22
N LEU A 94 -4.43 30.39 -15.32
CA LEU A 94 -5.23 29.19 -15.21
C LEU A 94 -6.20 29.35 -14.05
N GLU A 95 -7.50 29.40 -14.37
CA GLU A 95 -8.51 29.31 -13.34
C GLU A 95 -8.40 27.94 -12.66
N PRO A 96 -8.46 27.87 -11.31
CA PRO A 96 -8.56 26.59 -10.61
C PRO A 96 -9.77 25.73 -11.07
N CYS A 97 -10.74 26.34 -11.77
CA CYS A 97 -11.94 25.71 -12.34
C CYS A 97 -11.66 24.76 -13.53
N ILE A 98 -10.45 24.71 -14.07
CA ILE A 98 -10.09 23.73 -15.12
C ILE A 98 -10.09 22.28 -14.60
N PHE A 99 -10.08 22.08 -13.27
CA PHE A 99 -10.10 20.76 -12.66
C PHE A 99 -11.52 20.31 -12.31
N PRO A 100 -11.88 19.04 -12.58
CA PRO A 100 -13.23 18.53 -12.40
C PRO A 100 -13.63 18.53 -10.92
N LYS A 101 -14.94 18.52 -10.65
CA LYS A 101 -15.52 18.50 -9.28
C LYS A 101 -14.86 17.50 -8.32
N GLY A 102 -14.33 16.39 -8.83
CA GLY A 102 -13.64 15.37 -8.03
C GLY A 102 -12.29 15.80 -7.44
N SER A 103 -11.73 16.94 -7.85
CA SER A 103 -10.55 17.57 -7.19
C SER A 103 -10.85 18.06 -5.79
N ARG A 104 -12.14 18.26 -5.47
CA ARG A 104 -12.65 18.74 -4.17
C ARG A 104 -12.03 20.05 -3.70
N LEU A 105 -11.53 20.85 -4.62
CA LEU A 105 -11.04 22.18 -4.32
C LEU A 105 -12.20 23.07 -3.83
N ASP A 106 -12.08 23.58 -2.61
CA ASP A 106 -13.08 24.45 -1.98
C ASP A 106 -12.79 25.92 -2.32
N ASN A 107 -13.57 26.49 -3.23
CA ASN A 107 -13.43 27.89 -3.66
C ASN A 107 -13.60 28.89 -2.50
N GLY A 108 -14.14 28.49 -1.35
CA GLY A 108 -14.25 29.33 -0.16
C GLY A 108 -12.95 29.44 0.66
N ARG A 109 -11.91 28.65 0.34
CA ARG A 109 -10.68 28.57 1.14
C ARG A 109 -9.49 29.34 0.59
N TYR A 110 -9.65 29.96 -0.56
CA TYR A 110 -8.60 30.73 -1.20
C TYR A 110 -9.16 32.04 -1.76
N THR A 111 -8.31 33.06 -1.85
CA THR A 111 -8.68 34.38 -2.38
C THR A 111 -8.53 34.45 -3.90
N SER A 112 -8.97 35.56 -4.50
CA SER A 112 -8.73 35.84 -5.93
C SER A 112 -7.25 35.99 -6.31
N TYR A 113 -6.33 35.96 -5.35
CA TYR A 113 -4.88 36.00 -5.55
C TYR A 113 -4.21 34.62 -5.51
N TYR A 114 -4.96 33.57 -5.21
CA TYR A 114 -4.45 32.21 -5.25
C TYR A 114 -4.15 31.83 -6.69
N ILE A 115 -2.91 31.41 -6.91
CA ILE A 115 -2.49 30.77 -8.15
C ILE A 115 -2.52 29.28 -7.91
N PHE A 116 -3.05 28.55 -8.88
CA PHE A 116 -3.10 27.10 -8.82
C PHE A 116 -1.73 26.51 -8.42
N GLU A 117 -1.70 25.75 -7.31
CA GLU A 117 -0.54 25.10 -6.70
C GLU A 117 0.51 26.01 -6.03
N ALA A 118 0.29 27.32 -6.02
CA ALA A 118 1.05 28.28 -5.21
C ALA A 118 0.40 28.47 -3.83
N CYS A 119 1.07 29.21 -2.95
CA CYS A 119 0.45 29.65 -1.69
C CYS A 119 -0.48 30.84 -1.92
N ASP A 120 -1.51 31.04 -1.08
CA ASP A 120 -2.42 32.19 -1.20
C ASP A 120 -1.82 33.47 -0.56
N ALA A 121 -1.51 34.49 -1.38
CA ALA A 121 -0.77 35.67 -0.94
C ALA A 121 -1.39 36.45 0.25
N PRO A 122 -2.70 36.80 0.27
CA PRO A 122 -3.32 37.43 1.42
C PRO A 122 -3.17 36.63 2.72
N TRP A 123 -3.33 35.31 2.67
CA TRP A 123 -3.25 34.47 3.86
C TRP A 123 -1.87 34.61 4.54
N TRP A 124 -0.80 34.56 3.74
CA TRP A 124 0.57 34.64 4.23
C TRP A 124 1.00 36.07 4.59
N THR A 125 0.59 37.08 3.80
CA THR A 125 0.95 38.48 4.09
C THR A 125 0.32 38.99 5.39
N GLU A 126 -0.94 38.63 5.68
CA GLU A 126 -1.58 38.90 6.99
C GLU A 126 -0.82 38.29 8.18
N ARG A 127 0.03 37.30 7.93
CA ARG A 127 0.76 36.51 8.94
C ARG A 127 2.25 36.86 9.01
N GLY A 128 2.66 37.97 8.40
CA GLY A 128 4.02 38.50 8.50
C GLY A 128 5.01 37.91 7.49
N TYR A 129 4.53 37.51 6.32
CA TYR A 129 5.36 37.05 5.21
C TYR A 129 5.24 37.98 4.00
N ILE A 130 6.22 37.92 3.12
CA ILE A 130 6.13 38.48 1.78
C ILE A 130 6.01 37.33 0.81
N VAL A 131 5.12 37.44 -0.17
CA VAL A 131 4.92 36.39 -1.18
C VAL A 131 5.41 36.90 -2.53
N ALA A 132 6.24 36.10 -3.20
CA ALA A 132 6.73 36.37 -4.54
C ALA A 132 6.27 35.26 -5.48
N TYR A 133 5.53 35.64 -6.52
CA TYR A 133 5.18 34.76 -7.63
C TYR A 133 6.07 35.10 -8.82
N VAL A 134 6.84 34.15 -9.33
CA VAL A 134 7.84 34.40 -10.37
C VAL A 134 7.66 33.43 -11.54
N ASP A 135 7.60 33.98 -12.74
CA ASP A 135 7.58 33.20 -13.98
C ASP A 135 8.96 32.58 -14.23
N ALA A 136 8.98 31.27 -14.44
CA ALA A 136 10.17 30.57 -14.91
C ALA A 136 10.70 31.13 -16.23
N ARG A 137 11.99 30.91 -16.53
CA ARG A 137 12.58 31.38 -17.79
C ARG A 137 11.77 30.88 -19.00
N GLY A 138 11.59 31.76 -19.97
CA GLY A 138 10.83 31.50 -21.19
C GLY A 138 9.36 31.17 -20.95
N SER A 139 8.89 31.25 -19.70
CA SER A 139 7.49 31.05 -19.33
C SER A 139 6.81 32.41 -19.25
N PHE A 140 5.65 32.52 -19.89
CA PHE A 140 4.84 33.73 -19.86
C PHE A 140 5.64 35.00 -20.18
N GLN A 141 5.80 35.93 -19.21
CA GLN A 141 6.41 37.23 -19.45
C GLN A 141 7.94 37.24 -19.26
N SER A 142 8.50 36.18 -18.68
CA SER A 142 9.94 36.03 -18.50
C SER A 142 10.65 35.79 -19.83
N GLU A 143 11.84 36.39 -19.98
CA GLU A 143 12.66 36.24 -21.19
C GLU A 143 13.32 34.84 -21.28
N GLY A 144 13.90 34.52 -22.44
CA GLY A 144 14.68 33.31 -22.68
C GLY A 144 13.88 32.15 -23.29
N ASP A 145 14.59 31.07 -23.58
CA ASP A 145 13.99 29.81 -24.05
C ASP A 145 13.61 28.93 -22.84
N LYS A 146 12.54 28.16 -22.96
CA LYS A 146 12.00 27.30 -21.90
C LYS A 146 12.37 25.84 -22.16
N SER A 147 12.85 25.14 -21.13
CA SER A 147 12.94 23.67 -21.11
C SER A 147 12.30 23.11 -19.84
N TYR A 148 11.87 21.86 -19.88
CA TYR A 148 11.23 21.16 -18.79
C TYR A 148 12.27 20.41 -17.94
N TYR A 149 12.58 21.00 -16.78
CA TYR A 149 13.22 20.36 -15.62
C TYR A 149 14.62 19.76 -15.82
N SER A 150 15.36 20.18 -16.84
CA SER A 150 16.70 19.67 -17.15
C SER A 150 17.84 20.38 -16.37
N ARG A 151 18.97 19.67 -16.25
CA ARG A 151 20.23 20.07 -15.61
C ARG A 151 21.37 20.38 -16.57
N ASP A 152 21.25 20.07 -17.84
CA ASP A 152 22.27 20.31 -18.88
C ASP A 152 21.91 21.55 -19.68
N VAL A 153 20.62 21.62 -19.93
CA VAL A 153 19.81 22.72 -20.37
C VAL A 153 19.13 23.08 -19.05
N GLY A 154 19.42 24.19 -18.38
CA GLY A 154 18.51 24.70 -17.34
C GLY A 154 17.07 24.85 -17.86
N LEU A 155 16.29 25.76 -17.33
CA LEU A 155 15.20 26.30 -18.16
C LEU A 155 15.86 27.05 -19.35
N ASP A 156 16.33 26.39 -20.42
CA ASP A 156 17.59 26.78 -21.07
C ASP A 156 17.58 27.25 -22.53
N GLY A 157 18.13 28.45 -22.64
CA GLY A 157 18.78 28.96 -23.84
C GLY A 157 19.88 29.97 -23.49
N GLY A 158 20.58 29.83 -22.35
CA GLY A 158 21.61 30.80 -21.97
C GLY A 158 22.41 30.40 -20.74
N PHE A 159 23.72 30.66 -20.82
CA PHE A 159 24.75 30.28 -19.86
C PHE A 159 24.90 31.31 -18.71
N PRO A 160 25.03 30.90 -17.43
CA PRO A 160 24.95 29.54 -16.90
C PRO A 160 23.53 29.12 -16.39
N PRO A 161 23.07 27.89 -16.70
CA PRO A 161 21.66 27.47 -16.60
C PRO A 161 21.05 27.12 -15.22
N HIS A 162 21.82 26.90 -14.14
CA HIS A 162 21.25 26.39 -12.84
C HIS A 162 21.10 27.46 -11.78
N TYR A 163 21.57 28.68 -12.06
CA TYR A 163 21.60 29.74 -11.07
C TYR A 163 20.38 30.65 -11.12
N LEU A 164 19.38 30.45 -11.99
CA LEU A 164 18.24 31.37 -12.02
C LEU A 164 17.42 31.29 -10.74
N GLY A 165 17.12 30.08 -10.25
CA GLY A 165 16.50 29.89 -8.94
C GLY A 165 17.35 30.45 -7.80
N TYR A 166 18.67 30.21 -7.86
CA TYR A 166 19.64 30.80 -6.94
C TYR A 166 19.58 32.34 -6.96
N ASP A 167 19.62 32.94 -8.15
CA ASP A 167 19.64 34.39 -8.37
C ASP A 167 18.34 35.03 -7.89
N ILE A 168 17.18 34.39 -8.13
CA ILE A 168 15.90 34.85 -7.60
C ILE A 168 15.94 34.84 -6.07
N VAL A 169 16.41 33.74 -5.46
CA VAL A 169 16.50 33.62 -4.00
C VAL A 169 17.40 34.72 -3.42
N GLU A 170 18.61 34.89 -3.93
CA GLU A 170 19.55 35.89 -3.43
C GLU A 170 19.07 37.32 -3.72
N TRP A 171 18.45 37.57 -4.87
CA TRP A 171 17.87 38.88 -5.20
C TRP A 171 16.73 39.24 -4.27
N LEU A 172 15.81 38.31 -3.99
CA LEU A 172 14.69 38.51 -3.04
C LEU A 172 15.21 38.74 -1.63
N ALA A 173 16.22 37.97 -1.20
CA ALA A 173 16.82 38.10 0.12
C ALA A 173 17.52 39.45 0.33
N ALA A 174 18.08 40.04 -0.73
CA ALA A 174 18.81 41.31 -0.69
C ALA A 174 17.91 42.55 -0.66
N GLN A 175 16.59 42.40 -0.86
CA GLN A 175 15.68 43.55 -0.88
C GLN A 175 15.63 44.26 0.48
N GLU A 176 15.45 45.58 0.48
CA GLU A 176 15.46 46.38 1.72
C GLU A 176 14.40 45.96 2.74
N TRP A 177 13.31 45.38 2.25
CA TRP A 177 12.17 44.87 3.02
C TRP A 177 12.30 43.41 3.44
N ALA A 178 13.31 42.69 2.95
CA ALA A 178 13.51 41.27 3.22
C ALA A 178 14.44 41.04 4.41
N ASN A 179 14.15 40.06 5.26
CA ASN A 179 15.00 39.72 6.41
C ASN A 179 16.24 38.86 6.04
N GLY A 180 16.50 38.67 4.75
CA GLY A 180 17.59 37.84 4.24
C GLY A 180 17.26 36.34 4.09
N LYS A 181 16.05 35.90 4.47
CA LYS A 181 15.60 34.51 4.37
C LYS A 181 14.49 34.32 3.37
N VAL A 182 14.66 33.32 2.51
CA VAL A 182 13.67 32.88 1.52
C VAL A 182 13.29 31.44 1.80
N GLY A 183 11.99 31.15 1.80
CA GLY A 183 11.47 29.79 1.69
C GLY A 183 10.83 29.58 0.33
N MET A 184 10.88 28.36 -0.20
CA MET A 184 10.13 28.01 -1.41
C MET A 184 8.88 27.20 -1.07
N TYR A 185 7.84 27.38 -1.87
CA TYR A 185 6.53 26.75 -1.69
C TYR A 185 5.94 26.30 -3.03
N GLY A 186 5.22 25.17 -3.01
CA GLY A 186 4.19 24.87 -3.99
C GLY A 186 4.03 23.38 -4.26
N ALA A 187 3.08 23.07 -5.15
CA ALA A 187 2.76 21.71 -5.55
C ALA A 187 3.17 21.40 -7.00
N SER A 188 3.25 20.10 -7.35
CA SER A 188 3.60 19.61 -8.72
C SER A 188 4.82 20.30 -9.31
N ALA A 189 4.69 21.08 -10.41
CA ALA A 189 5.80 21.77 -11.04
C ALA A 189 6.53 22.75 -10.11
N PHE A 190 5.78 23.46 -9.25
CA PHE A 190 6.39 24.32 -8.23
C PHE A 190 7.26 23.48 -7.29
N ALA A 191 6.79 22.29 -6.92
CA ALA A 191 7.54 21.39 -6.06
C ALA A 191 8.77 20.78 -6.78
N MET A 192 8.61 20.32 -8.03
CA MET A 192 9.72 19.76 -8.83
C MET A 192 10.88 20.76 -9.01
N ILE A 193 10.57 22.04 -9.24
CA ILE A 193 11.59 23.08 -9.39
C ILE A 193 12.33 23.33 -8.08
N GLN A 194 11.69 23.20 -6.91
CA GLN A 194 12.36 23.33 -5.62
C GLN A 194 13.53 22.35 -5.49
N TRP A 195 13.40 21.13 -6.00
CA TRP A 195 14.50 20.16 -6.00
C TRP A 195 15.72 20.65 -6.76
N LEU A 196 15.51 21.26 -7.92
CA LEU A 196 16.58 21.79 -8.75
C LEU A 196 17.23 23.01 -8.08
N VAL A 197 16.43 23.94 -7.57
CA VAL A 197 16.95 25.18 -6.94
C VAL A 197 17.69 24.86 -5.64
N ALA A 198 17.13 24.02 -4.77
CA ALA A 198 17.73 23.72 -3.48
C ALA A 198 19.04 22.93 -3.60
N ALA A 199 19.21 22.13 -4.66
CA ALA A 199 20.44 21.38 -4.91
C ALA A 199 21.64 22.31 -5.19
N GLU A 200 21.39 23.54 -5.63
CA GLU A 200 22.42 24.56 -5.84
C GLU A 200 22.82 25.31 -4.56
N ARG A 201 22.15 25.01 -3.44
CA ARG A 201 22.44 25.55 -2.10
C ARG A 201 22.54 27.10 -2.05
N PRO A 202 21.51 27.86 -2.46
CA PRO A 202 21.51 29.31 -2.26
C PRO A 202 21.66 29.64 -0.76
N PRO A 203 22.63 30.48 -0.35
CA PRO A 203 22.85 30.80 1.06
C PRO A 203 21.62 31.36 1.78
N SER A 204 20.77 32.10 1.07
CA SER A 204 19.54 32.67 1.63
C SER A 204 18.32 31.74 1.56
N LEU A 205 18.43 30.55 0.95
CA LEU A 205 17.37 29.55 0.95
C LEU A 205 17.32 28.84 2.30
N ALA A 206 16.41 29.30 3.16
CA ALA A 206 16.31 28.83 4.54
C ALA A 206 15.36 27.63 4.72
N ALA A 207 14.45 27.36 3.78
CA ALA A 207 13.60 26.16 3.81
C ALA A 207 12.91 25.88 2.46
N ILE A 208 12.54 24.63 2.21
CA ILE A 208 11.67 24.22 1.09
C ILE A 208 10.43 23.48 1.58
N LEU A 209 9.29 23.71 0.94
CA LEU A 209 8.00 23.10 1.26
C LEU A 209 7.35 22.60 -0.03
N LEU A 210 7.32 21.27 -0.18
CA LEU A 210 6.94 20.57 -1.40
C LEU A 210 5.65 19.77 -1.19
N PHE A 211 4.71 19.92 -2.11
CA PHE A 211 3.50 19.08 -2.18
C PHE A 211 3.48 18.26 -3.48
N ASP A 212 3.39 16.94 -3.36
CA ASP A 212 3.22 16.01 -4.48
C ASP A 212 4.14 16.35 -5.66
N ASP A 213 5.41 15.98 -5.51
CA ASP A 213 6.52 16.22 -6.42
C ASP A 213 6.99 14.94 -7.14
N MET A 214 7.97 15.07 -8.05
CA MET A 214 8.66 13.93 -8.65
C MET A 214 10.15 14.22 -8.87
N THR A 215 10.96 13.17 -8.98
CA THR A 215 12.43 13.26 -9.15
C THR A 215 12.98 12.46 -10.32
N ASP A 216 12.13 11.68 -11.00
CA ASP A 216 12.49 10.89 -12.19
C ASP A 216 11.37 10.96 -13.21
N LEU A 217 11.40 11.99 -14.06
CA LEU A 217 10.34 12.22 -15.05
C LEU A 217 10.13 11.03 -15.99
N TYR A 218 11.17 10.24 -16.27
CA TYR A 218 11.04 9.04 -17.10
C TYR A 218 10.16 8.01 -16.39
N ARG A 219 10.49 7.64 -15.15
CA ARG A 219 9.80 6.52 -14.47
C ARG A 219 8.45 6.92 -13.85
N GLU A 220 8.28 8.20 -13.54
CA GLU A 220 7.16 8.68 -12.71
C GLU A 220 6.04 9.32 -13.54
N MET A 221 6.38 9.96 -14.66
CA MET A 221 5.40 10.64 -15.52
C MET A 221 5.39 10.06 -16.94
N GLY A 222 6.54 10.06 -17.61
CA GLY A 222 6.63 9.75 -19.04
C GLY A 222 6.42 8.29 -19.38
N ARG A 223 7.06 7.36 -18.65
CA ARG A 223 7.10 5.94 -18.98
C ARG A 223 6.98 5.04 -17.75
N LYS A 224 5.75 4.68 -17.40
CA LYS A 224 5.48 3.79 -16.25
C LYS A 224 5.92 2.37 -16.59
N GLY A 225 6.94 1.86 -15.89
CA GLY A 225 7.52 0.55 -16.19
C GLY A 225 8.06 0.42 -17.62
N GLY A 226 8.41 1.54 -18.27
CA GLY A 226 8.83 1.59 -19.68
C GLY A 226 7.70 1.70 -20.71
N ILE A 227 6.43 1.64 -20.29
CA ILE A 227 5.26 1.82 -21.15
C ILE A 227 5.01 3.33 -21.34
N PRO A 228 4.89 3.86 -22.58
CA PRO A 228 4.62 5.28 -22.81
C PRO A 228 3.28 5.72 -22.22
N GLU A 229 3.31 6.80 -21.44
CA GLU A 229 2.10 7.50 -21.01
C GLU A 229 1.62 8.41 -22.16
N THR A 230 0.36 8.26 -22.56
CA THR A 230 -0.14 8.84 -23.82
C THR A 230 -1.09 10.02 -23.64
N GLN A 231 -1.53 10.33 -22.42
CA GLN A 231 -2.46 11.43 -22.17
C GLN A 231 -1.77 12.62 -21.50
N PHE A 232 -1.29 12.47 -20.27
CA PHE A 232 -0.68 13.56 -19.52
C PHE A 232 0.56 14.15 -20.22
N MET A 233 1.41 13.30 -20.83
CA MET A 233 2.59 13.73 -21.59
C MET A 233 2.25 14.58 -22.83
N SER A 234 1.03 14.48 -23.37
CA SER A 234 0.57 15.33 -24.47
C SER A 234 -0.19 16.57 -23.99
N GLN A 235 -0.99 16.43 -22.93
CA GLN A 235 -1.78 17.52 -22.34
C GLN A 235 -0.89 18.56 -21.65
N TYR A 236 0.14 18.12 -20.94
CA TYR A 236 0.98 18.99 -20.14
C TYR A 236 1.70 20.07 -20.99
N PRO A 237 2.42 19.74 -22.08
CA PRO A 237 3.00 20.77 -22.94
C PRO A 237 1.95 21.66 -23.61
N TYR A 238 0.80 21.10 -24.02
CA TYR A 238 -0.31 21.89 -24.58
C TYR A 238 -0.80 22.98 -23.62
N GLN A 239 -0.94 22.65 -22.33
CA GLN A 239 -1.41 23.57 -21.31
C GLN A 239 -0.38 24.62 -20.90
N PHE A 240 0.92 24.29 -20.97
CA PHE A 240 1.96 25.10 -20.33
C PHE A 240 3.05 25.62 -21.27
N ASN A 241 3.01 25.38 -22.58
CA ASN A 241 3.96 25.93 -23.56
C ASN A 241 3.76 27.44 -23.84
N TRP A 242 3.56 28.25 -22.79
CA TRP A 242 3.40 29.71 -22.89
C TRP A 242 4.73 30.42 -22.75
N GLY A 243 5.03 31.34 -23.66
CA GLY A 243 6.31 32.06 -23.67
C GLY A 243 6.47 32.95 -24.88
N ARG A 244 7.49 33.81 -24.84
CA ARG A 244 7.79 34.78 -25.92
C ARG A 244 8.83 34.28 -26.93
N SER A 245 9.56 33.21 -26.59
CA SER A 245 10.67 32.64 -27.38
C SER A 245 10.39 31.16 -27.68
N LEU A 246 11.42 30.31 -27.65
CA LEU A 246 11.32 28.89 -27.88
C LEU A 246 10.97 28.12 -26.60
N VAL A 247 10.33 26.98 -26.75
CA VAL A 247 10.04 26.00 -25.70
C VAL A 247 10.40 24.60 -26.19
N GLU A 248 10.96 23.78 -25.31
CA GLU A 248 11.21 22.36 -25.55
C GLU A 248 9.90 21.63 -25.90
N ASP A 249 9.92 20.88 -26.99
CA ASP A 249 8.83 20.02 -27.41
C ASP A 249 8.88 18.69 -26.63
N ALA A 250 8.47 18.74 -25.36
CA ALA A 250 8.47 17.58 -24.47
C ALA A 250 7.57 16.44 -24.98
N SER A 251 6.51 16.75 -25.72
CA SER A 251 5.64 15.75 -26.36
C SER A 251 6.41 14.97 -27.42
N LYS A 252 7.18 15.64 -28.28
CA LYS A 252 8.01 14.99 -29.30
C LYS A 252 9.19 14.25 -28.67
N ALA A 253 9.87 14.88 -27.72
CA ALA A 253 11.02 14.29 -27.04
C ALA A 253 10.64 12.98 -26.29
N HIS A 254 9.41 12.89 -25.76
CA HIS A 254 8.88 11.67 -25.16
C HIS A 254 8.96 10.43 -26.09
N TYR A 255 8.76 10.62 -27.40
CA TYR A 255 8.83 9.56 -28.41
C TYR A 255 10.22 9.42 -29.03
N GLU A 256 10.99 10.51 -29.14
CA GLU A 256 12.38 10.48 -29.64
C GLU A 256 13.34 9.79 -28.65
N HIS A 257 13.01 9.82 -27.36
CA HIS A 257 13.80 9.22 -26.27
C HIS A 257 13.02 8.09 -25.57
N PRO A 258 12.85 6.90 -26.21
CA PRO A 258 12.10 5.79 -25.64
C PRO A 258 12.86 4.97 -24.59
N TYR A 259 14.14 5.27 -24.35
CA TYR A 259 15.01 4.64 -23.35
C TYR A 259 15.41 5.68 -22.31
N PHE A 260 15.86 5.24 -21.14
CA PHE A 260 16.44 6.15 -20.14
C PHE A 260 17.86 6.56 -20.56
N ASP A 261 17.97 7.55 -21.44
CA ASP A 261 19.22 8.04 -22.01
C ASP A 261 19.66 9.39 -21.41
N GLU A 262 20.65 10.05 -22.02
CA GLU A 262 21.21 11.32 -21.55
C GLU A 262 20.14 12.42 -21.39
N TYR A 263 19.09 12.42 -22.24
CA TYR A 263 18.00 13.38 -22.17
C TYR A 263 17.19 13.24 -20.87
N TRP A 264 16.87 12.01 -20.47
CA TRP A 264 16.13 11.77 -19.24
C TRP A 264 17.01 11.90 -18.00
N GLU A 265 18.27 11.47 -18.09
CA GLU A 265 19.25 11.65 -17.02
C GLU A 265 19.46 13.13 -16.69
N SER A 266 19.42 14.00 -17.71
CA SER A 266 19.56 15.43 -17.50
C SER A 266 18.43 16.01 -16.63
N LYS A 267 17.26 15.36 -16.58
CA LYS A 267 16.09 15.83 -15.80
C LYS A 267 16.05 15.31 -14.36
N ILE A 268 17.07 14.57 -13.90
CA ILE A 268 17.15 14.05 -12.53
C ILE A 268 17.78 15.10 -11.59
N PRO A 269 17.08 15.63 -10.57
CA PRO A 269 17.67 16.54 -9.60
C PRO A 269 18.68 15.83 -8.68
N ARG A 270 19.72 16.57 -8.27
CA ARG A 270 20.73 16.14 -7.29
C ARG A 270 20.24 16.34 -5.85
N VAL A 271 19.16 15.66 -5.50
CA VAL A 271 18.48 15.87 -4.20
C VAL A 271 19.39 15.58 -2.99
N GLU A 272 20.39 14.73 -3.15
CA GLU A 272 21.41 14.42 -2.16
C GLU A 272 22.22 15.66 -1.74
N GLU A 273 22.33 16.66 -2.63
CA GLU A 273 23.07 17.89 -2.34
C GLU A 273 22.28 18.84 -1.43
N ILE A 274 20.97 18.66 -1.28
CA ILE A 274 20.11 19.61 -0.56
C ILE A 274 20.34 19.51 0.94
N GLN A 275 20.63 20.65 1.58
CA GLN A 275 20.94 20.74 3.02
C GLN A 275 19.93 21.59 3.79
N CYS A 276 19.18 22.46 3.13
CA CYS A 276 18.19 23.29 3.80
C CYS A 276 17.06 22.42 4.39
N PRO A 277 16.41 22.86 5.47
CA PRO A 277 15.20 22.24 5.99
C PRO A 277 14.16 21.97 4.91
N ALA A 278 13.53 20.80 4.95
CA ALA A 278 12.55 20.37 3.95
C ALA A 278 11.29 19.81 4.61
N TYR A 279 10.13 20.34 4.24
CA TYR A 279 8.84 19.75 4.58
C TYR A 279 8.18 19.21 3.30
N ILE A 280 8.09 17.89 3.21
CA ILE A 280 7.64 17.18 2.04
C ILE A 280 6.29 16.54 2.34
N VAL A 281 5.31 16.80 1.49
CA VAL A 281 3.95 16.31 1.66
C VAL A 281 3.52 15.58 0.39
N CYS A 282 2.88 14.41 0.53
CA CYS A 282 2.23 13.75 -0.60
C CYS A 282 0.94 13.02 -0.22
N GLY A 283 0.09 12.77 -1.20
CA GLY A 283 -1.07 11.90 -1.07
C GLY A 283 -0.75 10.45 -1.41
N TRP A 284 -1.38 9.50 -0.72
CA TRP A 284 -1.38 8.08 -1.16
C TRP A 284 -2.13 7.86 -2.48
N GLY A 285 -3.00 8.80 -2.88
CA GLY A 285 -3.84 8.67 -4.07
C GLY A 285 -3.17 9.11 -5.37
N ASP A 286 -1.98 9.71 -5.34
CA ASP A 286 -1.34 10.31 -6.51
C ASP A 286 -0.33 9.37 -7.21
N HIS A 287 -0.67 8.08 -7.25
CA HIS A 287 0.21 7.03 -7.78
C HIS A 287 0.59 7.22 -9.24
N ALA A 288 -0.23 7.88 -10.05
CA ALA A 288 0.05 8.03 -11.47
C ALA A 288 1.06 9.12 -11.81
N ILE A 289 1.42 9.98 -10.85
CA ILE A 289 2.34 11.09 -11.11
C ILE A 289 3.35 11.22 -9.97
N HIS A 290 2.92 11.59 -8.76
CA HIS A 290 3.83 12.18 -7.78
C HIS A 290 4.22 11.25 -6.62
N THR A 291 3.34 10.37 -6.13
CA THR A 291 3.57 9.62 -4.88
C THR A 291 4.91 8.88 -4.87
N ARG A 292 5.26 8.21 -5.99
CA ARG A 292 6.53 7.48 -6.12
C ARG A 292 7.74 8.41 -6.02
N GLY A 293 7.71 9.51 -6.77
CA GLY A 293 8.82 10.45 -6.86
C GLY A 293 9.06 11.23 -5.58
N THR A 294 7.98 11.66 -4.92
CA THR A 294 8.06 12.33 -3.62
C THR A 294 8.72 11.46 -2.56
N LEU A 295 8.31 10.18 -2.47
CA LEU A 295 8.88 9.25 -1.49
C LEU A 295 10.33 8.86 -1.82
N ASN A 296 10.69 8.78 -3.10
CA ASN A 296 12.08 8.58 -3.51
C ASN A 296 12.96 9.81 -3.22
N GLY A 297 12.45 11.03 -3.47
CA GLY A 297 13.10 12.29 -3.16
C GLY A 297 13.38 12.42 -1.66
N TRP A 298 12.38 12.14 -0.82
CA TRP A 298 12.53 12.09 0.64
C TRP A 298 13.64 11.14 1.11
N ARG A 299 13.73 9.94 0.54
CA ARG A 299 14.74 8.96 0.92
C ARG A 299 16.15 9.43 0.60
N ARG A 300 16.31 10.12 -0.52
CA ARG A 300 17.62 10.54 -1.07
C ARG A 300 18.09 11.91 -0.60
N ILE A 301 17.18 12.81 -0.20
CA ILE A 301 17.53 14.18 0.19
C ILE A 301 18.58 14.20 1.32
N GLY A 302 19.59 15.05 1.15
CA GLY A 302 20.71 15.21 2.10
C GLY A 302 20.40 16.01 3.36
N SER A 303 19.21 16.59 3.48
CA SER A 303 18.83 17.46 4.58
C SER A 303 18.70 16.69 5.89
N ALA A 304 19.33 17.18 6.95
CA ALA A 304 19.18 16.64 8.30
C ALA A 304 17.82 17.02 8.94
N ASN A 305 17.26 18.16 8.54
CA ASN A 305 15.99 18.69 9.06
C ASN A 305 14.89 18.47 8.03
N LYS A 306 14.51 17.21 7.87
CA LYS A 306 13.51 16.81 6.90
C LYS A 306 12.28 16.24 7.61
N TYR A 307 11.10 16.60 7.13
CA TYR A 307 9.80 16.07 7.57
C TYR A 307 8.97 15.55 6.37
N LEU A 308 8.37 14.37 6.50
CA LEU A 308 7.50 13.75 5.51
C LEU A 308 6.08 13.61 6.06
N GLU A 309 5.09 14.05 5.29
CA GLU A 309 3.68 13.89 5.59
C GLU A 309 2.94 13.17 4.46
N ILE A 310 2.24 12.08 4.77
CA ILE A 310 1.51 11.28 3.78
C ILE A 310 0.01 11.20 4.10
N HIS A 311 -0.82 11.91 3.34
CA HIS A 311 -2.26 12.01 3.60
C HIS A 311 -3.12 11.09 2.74
N CYS A 312 -4.39 10.95 3.13
CA CYS A 312 -5.38 10.14 2.43
C CYS A 312 -6.42 10.94 1.63
N TYR A 313 -6.25 12.27 1.54
CA TYR A 313 -7.14 13.18 0.81
C TYR A 313 -6.71 13.41 -0.64
N GLN A 314 -7.56 14.07 -1.44
CA GLN A 314 -7.14 14.65 -2.72
C GLN A 314 -6.06 15.72 -2.49
N LYS A 315 -5.08 15.79 -3.41
CA LYS A 315 -3.89 16.67 -3.35
C LYS A 315 -4.24 18.10 -2.97
N TRP A 316 -4.97 18.82 -3.82
CA TRP A 316 -5.20 20.25 -3.62
C TRP A 316 -6.22 20.57 -2.53
N GLU A 317 -7.12 19.64 -2.21
CA GLU A 317 -8.00 19.82 -1.05
C GLU A 317 -7.16 19.88 0.23
N TYR A 318 -6.22 18.95 0.40
CA TYR A 318 -5.43 18.86 1.62
C TYR A 318 -4.56 20.08 1.86
N THR A 319 -3.91 20.61 0.81
CA THR A 319 -3.00 21.77 0.91
C THR A 319 -3.69 23.02 1.47
N LEU A 320 -5.00 23.14 1.28
CA LEU A 320 -5.83 24.26 1.74
C LEU A 320 -6.66 23.94 2.99
N THR A 321 -6.46 22.80 3.63
CA THR A 321 -7.07 22.55 4.96
C THR A 321 -6.44 23.42 6.03
N GLU A 322 -7.25 23.86 7.01
CA GLU A 322 -6.74 24.63 8.15
C GLU A 322 -5.61 23.90 8.87
N GLU A 323 -5.73 22.58 9.06
CA GLU A 323 -4.67 21.76 9.64
C GLU A 323 -3.38 21.85 8.83
N SER A 324 -3.45 21.65 7.50
CA SER A 324 -2.27 21.71 6.64
C SER A 324 -1.66 23.12 6.61
N LEU A 325 -2.47 24.16 6.44
CA LEU A 325 -2.01 25.55 6.41
C LEU A 325 -1.31 25.96 7.72
N MET A 326 -1.86 25.57 8.87
CA MET A 326 -1.24 25.85 10.16
C MET A 326 0.09 25.10 10.34
N ARG A 327 0.21 23.86 9.85
CA ARG A 327 1.48 23.13 9.86
C ARG A 327 2.51 23.75 8.91
N GLN A 328 2.10 24.12 7.70
CA GLN A 328 2.94 24.86 6.74
C GLN A 328 3.52 26.11 7.39
N LYS A 329 2.67 26.87 8.07
CA LYS A 329 3.06 28.08 8.79
C LYS A 329 4.01 27.79 9.94
N ALA A 330 3.76 26.77 10.76
CA ALA A 330 4.66 26.40 11.85
C ALA A 330 6.07 26.07 11.33
N PHE A 331 6.15 25.36 10.21
CA PHE A 331 7.42 25.04 9.53
C PHE A 331 8.16 26.31 9.09
N PHE A 332 7.49 27.23 8.37
CA PHE A 332 8.13 28.49 7.96
C PHE A 332 8.41 29.43 9.14
N ASP A 333 7.57 29.49 10.16
CA ASP A 333 7.83 30.28 11.37
C ASP A 333 9.13 29.82 12.04
N THR A 334 9.39 28.51 12.08
CA THR A 334 10.64 27.96 12.61
C THR A 334 11.86 28.34 11.79
N TYR A 335 11.83 28.15 10.47
CA TYR A 335 13.06 28.27 9.68
C TYR A 335 13.27 29.67 9.08
N LEU A 336 12.20 30.39 8.76
CA LEU A 336 12.24 31.73 8.17
C LEU A 336 12.14 32.86 9.20
N LEU A 337 11.48 32.62 10.33
CA LEU A 337 11.35 33.60 11.43
C LEU A 337 12.11 33.21 12.70
N GLU A 338 12.73 32.02 12.76
CA GLU A 338 13.46 31.52 13.93
C GLU A 338 12.60 31.44 15.20
N LYS A 339 11.29 31.25 15.04
CA LYS A 339 10.36 31.08 16.15
C LYS A 339 10.39 29.65 16.68
N GLU A 340 10.30 29.52 17.99
CA GLU A 340 10.07 28.22 18.61
C GLU A 340 8.61 27.80 18.39
N THR A 341 8.41 26.78 17.56
CA THR A 341 7.07 26.22 17.25
C THR A 341 7.01 24.75 17.68
N GLU A 342 5.89 24.09 17.40
CA GLU A 342 5.71 22.65 17.57
C GLU A 342 6.59 21.78 16.67
N VAL A 343 7.24 22.32 15.63
CA VAL A 343 8.07 21.58 14.67
C VAL A 343 9.19 20.79 15.35
N LYS A 344 9.75 21.30 16.45
CA LYS A 344 10.75 20.60 17.27
C LYS A 344 10.24 19.28 17.89
N PHE A 345 8.93 19.10 17.95
CA PHE A 345 8.27 17.90 18.45
C PHE A 345 7.72 17.02 17.34
N TRP A 346 7.81 17.43 16.07
CA TRP A 346 7.32 16.63 14.97
C TRP A 346 8.15 15.36 14.80
N PRO A 347 7.51 14.20 14.60
CA PRO A 347 8.22 13.03 14.12
C PRO A 347 8.69 13.29 12.68
N PRO A 348 9.82 12.68 12.24
CA PRO A 348 10.29 12.82 10.87
C PRO A 348 9.28 12.36 9.81
N VAL A 349 8.43 11.37 10.13
CA VAL A 349 7.37 10.90 9.25
C VAL A 349 6.02 10.87 9.98
N ARG A 350 5.02 11.52 9.40
CA ARG A 350 3.60 11.40 9.73
C ARG A 350 2.86 10.84 8.51
N TRP A 351 1.97 9.87 8.69
CA TRP A 351 1.33 9.21 7.55
C TRP A 351 -0.04 8.64 7.91
N THR A 352 -0.86 8.33 6.91
CA THR A 352 -2.22 7.78 7.09
C THR A 352 -2.30 6.28 6.76
N MET A 353 -2.84 5.47 7.66
CA MET A 353 -3.24 4.08 7.37
C MET A 353 -4.67 4.08 6.84
N ARG A 354 -4.85 3.84 5.53
CA ARG A 354 -6.15 3.96 4.86
C ARG A 354 -7.04 2.73 5.09
N GLU A 355 -8.34 2.96 5.27
CA GLU A 355 -9.36 1.90 5.33
C GLU A 355 -10.35 2.00 4.16
N SER A 356 -10.71 3.21 3.76
CA SER A 356 -11.56 3.53 2.60
C SER A 356 -11.37 5.01 2.22
N PHE A 357 -12.12 5.51 1.23
CA PHE A 357 -12.11 6.91 0.82
C PHE A 357 -12.29 7.85 2.04
N TYR A 358 -11.28 8.67 2.31
CA TYR A 358 -11.21 9.67 3.39
C TYR A 358 -11.34 9.10 4.82
N ASN A 359 -11.25 7.78 4.97
CA ASN A 359 -11.22 7.11 6.26
C ASN A 359 -9.82 6.52 6.47
N ALA A 360 -9.05 7.14 7.36
CA ALA A 360 -7.70 6.70 7.68
C ALA A 360 -7.28 7.09 9.09
N GLU A 361 -6.31 6.36 9.62
CA GLU A 361 -5.70 6.61 10.92
C GLU A 361 -4.34 7.31 10.73
N TRP A 362 -4.12 8.46 11.37
CA TRP A 362 -2.79 9.09 11.41
C TRP A 362 -1.82 8.30 12.29
N ARG A 363 -0.63 8.06 11.77
CA ARG A 363 0.47 7.34 12.41
C ARG A 363 1.78 8.12 12.24
N TYR A 364 2.77 7.70 13.01
CA TYR A 364 4.06 8.38 13.09
C TYR A 364 5.18 7.35 13.02
N ALA A 365 6.29 7.72 12.38
CA ALA A 365 7.47 6.87 12.25
C ALA A 365 8.74 7.73 12.21
N PRO A 366 9.91 7.17 12.57
CA PRO A 366 11.18 7.87 12.47
C PRO A 366 11.71 7.95 11.03
N THR A 367 11.21 7.09 10.12
CA THR A 367 11.68 7.03 8.73
C THR A 367 10.68 6.32 7.82
N PHE A 368 10.90 6.44 6.51
CA PHE A 368 10.25 5.69 5.44
C PHE A 368 11.36 5.06 4.56
N PRO A 369 11.32 3.75 4.24
CA PRO A 369 10.32 2.75 4.62
C PRO A 369 10.18 2.53 6.12
N PHE A 370 9.01 2.08 6.57
CA PHE A 370 8.68 2.03 8.00
C PHE A 370 9.51 0.95 8.74
N PRO A 371 10.06 1.25 9.94
CA PRO A 371 10.76 0.25 10.74
C PRO A 371 9.87 -0.92 11.14
N GLY A 372 10.45 -2.12 11.22
CA GLY A 372 9.72 -3.34 11.60
C GLY A 372 8.79 -3.89 10.52
N THR A 373 8.80 -3.33 9.30
CA THR A 373 8.08 -3.87 8.15
C THR A 373 8.56 -5.29 7.86
N ALA A 374 7.62 -6.24 7.85
CA ALA A 374 7.86 -7.63 7.50
C ALA A 374 7.42 -7.88 6.06
N TYR A 375 8.37 -8.14 5.17
CA TYR A 375 8.08 -8.46 3.78
C TYR A 375 7.71 -9.93 3.62
N GLU A 376 6.43 -10.20 3.45
CA GLU A 376 5.91 -11.57 3.29
C GLU A 376 5.56 -11.88 1.84
N LYS A 377 5.86 -13.11 1.41
CA LYS A 377 5.56 -13.61 0.07
C LYS A 377 4.25 -14.40 0.07
N LEU A 378 3.46 -14.15 -0.96
CA LEU A 378 2.16 -14.76 -1.22
C LEU A 378 2.17 -15.31 -2.65
N TYR A 379 2.01 -16.62 -2.78
CA TYR A 379 2.16 -17.37 -4.03
C TYR A 379 0.79 -17.68 -4.67
N PRO A 380 0.62 -17.50 -5.98
CA PRO A 380 -0.60 -17.86 -6.68
C PRO A 380 -0.97 -19.35 -6.52
N THR A 381 -2.27 -19.62 -6.39
CA THR A 381 -2.84 -20.97 -6.38
C THR A 381 -3.70 -21.20 -7.63
N PRO A 382 -3.89 -22.46 -8.08
CA PRO A 382 -4.76 -22.78 -9.21
C PRO A 382 -6.23 -22.37 -9.03
N SER A 383 -6.67 -22.16 -7.78
CA SER A 383 -8.02 -21.70 -7.42
C SER A 383 -8.22 -20.18 -7.57
N GLY A 384 -7.20 -19.44 -8.02
CA GLY A 384 -7.24 -17.98 -8.08
C GLY A 384 -6.99 -17.30 -6.73
N GLY A 385 -6.30 -17.96 -5.81
CA GLY A 385 -5.92 -17.43 -4.50
C GLY A 385 -4.44 -17.06 -4.39
N LEU A 386 -4.09 -16.43 -3.28
CA LEU A 386 -2.71 -16.13 -2.86
C LEU A 386 -2.39 -16.77 -1.52
N SER A 387 -1.42 -17.68 -1.49
CA SER A 387 -1.08 -18.50 -0.33
C SER A 387 0.29 -18.14 0.24
N HIS A 388 0.46 -18.22 1.57
CA HIS A 388 1.79 -18.14 2.17
C HIS A 388 2.67 -19.37 1.84
N ILE A 389 2.08 -20.40 1.24
CA ILE A 389 2.75 -21.65 0.89
C ILE A 389 2.97 -21.70 -0.64
N PRO A 390 4.22 -21.86 -1.12
CA PRO A 390 4.48 -22.00 -2.55
C PRO A 390 3.88 -23.32 -3.09
N GLN A 391 3.49 -23.32 -4.36
CA GLN A 391 2.92 -24.51 -5.00
C GLN A 391 4.03 -25.41 -5.55
N LEU A 392 3.94 -26.73 -5.35
CA LEU A 392 4.96 -27.67 -5.86
C LEU A 392 4.76 -28.02 -7.34
N THR A 393 3.51 -27.99 -7.81
CA THR A 393 3.17 -28.33 -9.19
C THR A 393 3.17 -27.07 -10.04
N GLU A 394 3.81 -27.12 -11.20
CA GLU A 394 3.74 -26.06 -12.19
C GLU A 394 2.29 -25.89 -12.67
N SER A 395 1.83 -24.65 -12.73
CA SER A 395 0.49 -24.25 -13.16
C SER A 395 0.59 -22.95 -13.94
N ARG A 396 -0.46 -22.64 -14.69
CA ARG A 396 -0.52 -21.41 -15.47
C ARG A 396 -1.95 -20.90 -15.61
N VAL A 397 -2.07 -19.62 -15.84
CA VAL A 397 -3.30 -18.93 -16.25
C VAL A 397 -3.01 -18.07 -17.46
N SER A 398 -4.01 -17.86 -18.31
CA SER A 398 -3.85 -17.07 -19.53
C SER A 398 -5.02 -16.11 -19.71
N TYR A 399 -4.76 -14.97 -20.34
CA TYR A 399 -5.77 -13.97 -20.64
C TYR A 399 -5.46 -13.28 -21.98
N ASP A 400 -6.49 -12.76 -22.63
CA ASP A 400 -6.33 -11.95 -23.85
C ASP A 400 -5.49 -10.70 -23.54
N ALA A 401 -4.48 -10.43 -24.37
CA ALA A 401 -3.50 -9.38 -24.08
C ALA A 401 -4.09 -7.96 -24.08
N GLN A 402 -5.24 -7.70 -24.71
CA GLN A 402 -5.80 -6.35 -24.83
C GLN A 402 -7.04 -6.12 -23.96
N ALA A 403 -7.89 -7.13 -23.86
CA ALA A 403 -9.18 -7.03 -23.17
C ALA A 403 -9.32 -8.03 -22.00
N GLY A 404 -8.36 -8.93 -21.83
CA GLY A 404 -8.39 -9.95 -20.79
C GLY A 404 -7.75 -9.50 -19.49
N GLU A 405 -8.13 -10.20 -18.43
CA GLU A 405 -7.65 -10.00 -17.07
C GLU A 405 -7.61 -11.33 -16.31
N VAL A 406 -6.77 -11.39 -15.28
CA VAL A 406 -6.79 -12.45 -14.27
C VAL A 406 -6.69 -11.83 -12.88
N THR A 407 -7.38 -12.44 -11.92
CA THR A 407 -7.39 -11.98 -10.52
C THR A 407 -6.93 -13.08 -9.59
N PHE A 408 -6.07 -12.73 -8.64
CA PHE A 408 -5.74 -13.56 -7.49
C PHE A 408 -6.19 -12.90 -6.19
N GLU A 409 -6.77 -13.67 -5.27
CA GLU A 409 -7.39 -13.12 -4.06
C GLU A 409 -6.74 -13.63 -2.77
N ILE A 410 -6.72 -12.76 -1.75
CA ILE A 410 -6.48 -13.14 -0.36
C ILE A 410 -7.62 -12.63 0.51
N PRO A 411 -8.57 -13.50 0.89
CA PRO A 411 -9.54 -13.17 1.92
C PRO A 411 -8.88 -13.17 3.30
N PHE A 412 -9.14 -12.13 4.08
CA PHE A 412 -8.58 -12.01 5.42
C PHE A 412 -9.58 -12.50 6.48
N SER A 413 -9.16 -13.48 7.28
CA SER A 413 -9.89 -13.96 8.47
C SER A 413 -9.58 -13.14 9.73
N GLU A 414 -8.52 -12.34 9.69
CA GLU A 414 -8.06 -11.46 10.75
C GLU A 414 -7.73 -10.08 10.16
N SER A 415 -7.50 -9.07 11.00
CA SER A 415 -7.09 -7.77 10.48
C SER A 415 -5.68 -7.85 9.89
N TYR A 416 -5.50 -7.25 8.73
CA TYR A 416 -4.24 -7.23 8.00
C TYR A 416 -3.88 -5.79 7.63
N GLU A 417 -2.64 -5.41 7.82
CA GLU A 417 -2.15 -4.05 7.51
C GLU A 417 -0.85 -4.15 6.73
N PHE A 418 -0.74 -3.38 5.65
CA PHE A 418 0.52 -3.18 4.95
C PHE A 418 0.73 -1.72 4.59
N ALA A 419 1.99 -1.29 4.57
CA ALA A 419 2.35 0.05 4.15
C ALA A 419 3.79 0.12 3.62
N GLY A 420 3.99 0.78 2.48
CA GLY A 420 5.27 0.89 1.79
C GLY A 420 5.23 0.38 0.35
N HIS A 421 6.41 0.18 -0.23
CA HIS A 421 6.57 -0.45 -1.55
C HIS A 421 6.22 -1.94 -1.48
N ALA A 422 5.58 -2.45 -2.53
CA ALA A 422 5.33 -3.87 -2.72
C ALA A 422 5.95 -4.32 -4.05
N LYS A 423 6.17 -5.63 -4.19
CA LYS A 423 6.73 -6.22 -5.41
C LYS A 423 5.85 -7.37 -5.89
N LEU A 424 5.65 -7.48 -7.19
CA LEU A 424 5.05 -8.66 -7.81
C LEU A 424 6.07 -9.30 -8.74
N ARG A 425 6.54 -10.50 -8.39
CA ARG A 425 7.31 -11.34 -9.31
C ARG A 425 6.37 -12.21 -10.12
N LEU A 426 6.50 -12.20 -11.44
CA LEU A 426 5.77 -13.07 -12.35
C LEU A 426 6.73 -13.79 -13.30
N TRP A 427 6.44 -15.06 -13.61
CA TRP A 427 7.00 -15.74 -14.78
C TRP A 427 6.01 -15.63 -15.92
N VAL A 428 6.41 -14.93 -16.99
CA VAL A 428 5.49 -14.54 -18.06
C VAL A 428 5.93 -15.08 -19.41
N GLU A 429 4.95 -15.33 -20.27
CA GLU A 429 5.11 -15.76 -21.66
C GLU A 429 4.09 -15.00 -22.53
N ALA A 430 4.55 -14.55 -23.70
CA ALA A 430 3.72 -13.90 -24.72
C ALA A 430 3.44 -14.89 -25.85
N GLU A 431 2.18 -15.28 -26.03
CA GLU A 431 1.77 -16.11 -27.17
C GLU A 431 1.21 -15.22 -28.29
N GLY A 432 1.88 -15.24 -29.45
CA GLY A 432 1.49 -14.41 -30.61
C GLY A 432 2.07 -12.99 -30.61
N ALA A 433 3.00 -12.68 -29.69
CA ALA A 433 3.74 -11.43 -29.60
C ALA A 433 5.17 -11.67 -29.12
N ASP A 434 6.03 -10.66 -29.25
CA ASP A 434 7.41 -10.63 -28.75
C ASP A 434 7.59 -9.70 -27.54
N ASN A 435 6.48 -9.15 -27.03
CA ASN A 435 6.46 -8.23 -25.88
C ASN A 435 5.10 -8.26 -25.16
N MET A 436 5.08 -7.70 -23.94
CA MET A 436 3.90 -7.64 -23.07
C MET A 436 3.96 -6.35 -22.24
N ASP A 437 2.88 -5.58 -22.22
CA ASP A 437 2.63 -4.52 -21.24
C ASP A 437 1.69 -5.07 -20.18
N ILE A 438 2.16 -5.10 -18.94
CA ILE A 438 1.47 -5.71 -17.80
C ILE A 438 1.06 -4.62 -16.83
N PHE A 439 -0.23 -4.62 -16.49
CA PHE A 439 -0.86 -3.66 -15.59
C PHE A 439 -1.34 -4.38 -14.34
N ILE A 440 -0.94 -3.89 -13.17
CA ILE A 440 -1.26 -4.45 -11.87
C ILE A 440 -2.14 -3.47 -11.11
N VAL A 441 -3.23 -3.96 -10.54
CA VAL A 441 -4.10 -3.19 -9.66
C VAL A 441 -4.34 -3.98 -8.38
N LEU A 442 -4.06 -3.37 -7.23
CA LEU A 442 -4.48 -3.90 -5.94
C LEU A 442 -5.85 -3.33 -5.59
N LYS A 443 -6.86 -4.19 -5.40
CA LYS A 443 -8.20 -3.77 -4.98
C LYS A 443 -8.52 -4.30 -3.60
N LYS A 444 -9.43 -3.61 -2.92
CA LYS A 444 -10.01 -4.04 -1.65
C LYS A 444 -11.50 -4.30 -1.87
N LEU A 445 -11.98 -5.45 -1.40
CA LEU A 445 -13.40 -5.75 -1.31
C LEU A 445 -13.85 -5.76 0.15
N ASP A 446 -15.04 -5.24 0.41
CA ASP A 446 -15.70 -5.36 1.71
C ASP A 446 -16.18 -6.81 1.96
N GLU A 447 -16.81 -7.04 3.12
CA GLU A 447 -17.35 -8.36 3.50
C GLU A 447 -18.46 -8.89 2.55
N ASN A 448 -19.13 -7.98 1.83
CA ASN A 448 -20.19 -8.29 0.88
C ASN A 448 -19.66 -8.48 -0.56
N GLY A 449 -18.36 -8.27 -0.76
CA GLY A 449 -17.72 -8.37 -2.07
C GLY A 449 -17.80 -7.08 -2.92
N ASN A 450 -18.21 -5.95 -2.34
CA ASN A 450 -18.20 -4.67 -3.04
C ASN A 450 -16.80 -4.05 -3.01
N GLU A 451 -16.42 -3.37 -4.09
CA GLU A 451 -15.14 -2.66 -4.15
C GLU A 451 -15.12 -1.47 -3.16
N VAL A 452 -14.05 -1.39 -2.37
CA VAL A 452 -13.78 -0.27 -1.46
C VAL A 452 -12.82 0.67 -2.15
N HIS A 453 -13.27 1.90 -2.32
CA HIS A 453 -12.56 2.90 -3.11
C HIS A 453 -11.66 3.81 -2.28
N PHE A 454 -10.69 4.42 -2.97
CA PHE A 454 -9.70 5.37 -2.45
C PHE A 454 -9.51 6.53 -3.44
N PRO A 455 -8.95 7.67 -2.99
CA PRO A 455 -8.56 8.72 -3.93
C PRO A 455 -7.53 8.22 -4.95
N TRP A 456 -7.71 8.62 -6.20
CA TRP A 456 -6.83 8.29 -7.32
C TRP A 456 -6.60 9.51 -8.20
N LEU A 457 -5.34 9.74 -8.57
CA LEU A 457 -4.87 10.84 -9.41
C LEU A 457 -5.48 12.19 -9.02
N THR A 458 -5.65 12.42 -7.72
CA THR A 458 -6.07 13.71 -7.15
C THR A 458 -7.48 14.21 -7.50
N ILE A 459 -8.20 13.54 -8.40
CA ILE A 459 -9.51 13.98 -8.92
C ILE A 459 -10.54 12.84 -9.05
N ILE A 460 -10.15 11.61 -8.75
CA ILE A 460 -11.01 10.43 -8.86
C ILE A 460 -11.26 9.88 -7.45
N GLU A 461 -12.50 9.51 -7.17
CA GLU A 461 -12.95 9.04 -5.86
C GLU A 461 -13.12 7.52 -5.79
N ASP A 462 -13.20 6.86 -6.95
CA ASP A 462 -13.43 5.42 -7.09
C ASP A 462 -12.14 4.61 -7.36
N GLY A 463 -10.98 5.15 -6.94
CA GLY A 463 -9.68 4.54 -7.18
C GLY A 463 -9.40 3.26 -6.37
N PRO A 464 -8.41 2.45 -6.78
CA PRO A 464 -8.01 1.23 -6.10
C PRO A 464 -6.93 1.48 -5.02
N VAL A 465 -6.42 0.42 -4.41
CA VAL A 465 -5.41 0.50 -3.33
C VAL A 465 -4.04 0.94 -3.87
N ALA A 466 -3.59 0.36 -4.99
CA ALA A 466 -2.31 0.67 -5.61
C ALA A 466 -2.23 0.16 -7.05
N PHE A 467 -1.19 0.60 -7.76
CA PHE A 467 -0.91 0.26 -9.15
C PHE A 467 0.51 -0.28 -9.33
N GLY A 468 0.73 -1.03 -10.40
CA GLY A 468 2.06 -1.42 -10.90
C GLY A 468 2.03 -1.54 -12.43
N TYR A 469 3.17 -1.31 -13.07
CA TYR A 469 3.29 -1.27 -14.52
C TYR A 469 4.63 -1.85 -14.94
N LEU A 470 4.64 -2.66 -16.00
CA LEU A 470 5.89 -3.08 -16.63
C LEU A 470 5.69 -3.50 -18.08
N ARG A 471 6.52 -2.96 -18.98
CA ARG A 471 6.78 -3.56 -20.29
C ARG A 471 7.79 -4.69 -20.10
N ALA A 472 7.43 -5.93 -20.42
CA ALA A 472 8.24 -7.12 -20.14
C ALA A 472 9.61 -7.09 -20.83
N SER A 473 9.74 -6.48 -22.01
CA SER A 473 11.06 -6.25 -22.64
C SER A 473 11.96 -5.31 -21.84
N ARG A 474 11.41 -4.50 -20.93
CA ARG A 474 12.11 -3.57 -20.04
C ARG A 474 12.37 -4.12 -18.63
N ARG A 475 12.33 -5.45 -18.47
CA ARG A 475 12.55 -6.19 -17.21
C ARG A 475 13.98 -6.14 -16.65
N GLU A 476 14.96 -5.62 -17.39
CA GLU A 476 16.34 -5.53 -16.90
C GLU A 476 16.42 -4.57 -15.71
N VAL A 477 16.96 -5.04 -14.58
CA VAL A 477 17.09 -4.27 -13.35
C VAL A 477 18.52 -3.76 -13.15
N ASP A 478 18.65 -2.63 -12.47
CA ASP A 478 19.88 -2.15 -11.87
C ASP A 478 20.02 -2.82 -10.50
N GLU A 479 20.94 -3.78 -10.39
CA GLU A 479 21.17 -4.57 -9.18
C GLU A 479 21.65 -3.74 -7.97
N ILE A 480 22.25 -2.56 -8.21
CA ILE A 480 22.75 -1.69 -7.15
C ILE A 480 21.61 -0.83 -6.58
N LYS A 481 20.73 -0.33 -7.44
CA LYS A 481 19.60 0.53 -7.04
C LYS A 481 18.38 -0.26 -6.57
N SER A 482 18.23 -1.50 -7.02
CA SER A 482 17.12 -2.36 -6.62
C SER A 482 17.25 -2.79 -5.16
N THR A 483 16.11 -2.92 -4.48
CA THR A 483 16.02 -3.63 -3.20
C THR A 483 15.20 -4.90 -3.37
N ASP A 484 15.17 -5.78 -2.37
CA ASP A 484 14.33 -6.98 -2.44
C ASP A 484 12.85 -6.64 -2.66
N PHE A 485 12.36 -5.47 -2.25
CA PHE A 485 10.94 -5.11 -2.35
C PHE A 485 10.64 -3.97 -3.34
N GLN A 486 11.66 -3.37 -3.94
CA GLN A 486 11.51 -2.27 -4.89
C GLN A 486 12.48 -2.51 -6.07
N PRO A 487 12.02 -3.13 -7.17
CA PRO A 487 12.85 -3.31 -8.35
C PRO A 487 13.11 -1.95 -9.02
N TYR A 488 14.36 -1.71 -9.42
CA TYR A 488 14.74 -0.52 -10.17
C TYR A 488 15.15 -0.92 -11.59
N HIS A 489 14.26 -0.71 -12.57
CA HIS A 489 14.52 -1.07 -13.96
C HIS A 489 15.48 -0.08 -14.64
N SER A 490 16.44 -0.61 -15.41
CA SER A 490 17.47 0.17 -16.11
C SER A 490 16.89 1.02 -17.24
N HIS A 491 15.91 0.45 -17.95
CA HIS A 491 15.25 0.99 -19.14
C HIS A 491 16.19 1.39 -20.29
N GLN A 492 17.37 0.75 -20.38
CA GLN A 492 18.41 1.06 -21.38
C GLN A 492 18.18 0.41 -22.75
N ARG A 493 17.42 -0.70 -22.80
CA ARG A 493 17.21 -1.50 -24.02
C ARG A 493 15.95 -2.36 -23.89
N ASP A 494 15.54 -2.94 -25.02
CA ASP A 494 14.51 -3.98 -25.07
C ASP A 494 15.13 -5.38 -25.11
N LEU A 495 14.68 -6.25 -24.21
CA LEU A 495 14.93 -7.69 -24.21
C LEU A 495 13.68 -8.41 -24.72
N LEU A 496 13.44 -8.39 -26.04
CA LEU A 496 12.26 -9.02 -26.64
C LEU A 496 12.15 -10.51 -26.28
N LEU A 497 10.92 -11.02 -26.28
CA LEU A 497 10.62 -12.41 -25.96
C LEU A 497 10.63 -13.25 -27.23
N GLU A 498 11.32 -14.39 -27.18
CA GLU A 498 11.22 -15.41 -28.23
C GLU A 498 9.91 -16.21 -28.08
N PRO A 499 9.38 -16.81 -29.17
CA PRO A 499 8.20 -17.67 -29.07
C PRO A 499 8.37 -18.77 -28.01
N LYS A 500 7.40 -18.88 -27.09
CA LYS A 500 7.40 -19.82 -25.94
C LYS A 500 8.48 -19.56 -24.89
N GLN A 501 9.17 -18.43 -24.94
CA GLN A 501 10.12 -18.04 -23.91
C GLN A 501 9.37 -17.61 -22.66
N ILE A 502 9.71 -18.25 -21.53
CA ILE A 502 9.19 -17.89 -20.22
C ILE A 502 10.28 -17.12 -19.48
N VAL A 503 9.99 -15.88 -19.08
CA VAL A 503 10.95 -15.00 -18.40
C VAL A 503 10.39 -14.49 -17.07
N PRO A 504 11.24 -14.34 -16.03
CA PRO A 504 10.83 -13.67 -14.80
C PRO A 504 10.78 -12.16 -15.04
N VAL A 505 9.80 -11.51 -14.44
CA VAL A 505 9.66 -10.05 -14.37
C VAL A 505 9.35 -9.64 -12.94
N ASP A 506 9.99 -8.57 -12.46
CA ASP A 506 9.76 -8.00 -11.13
C ASP A 506 9.06 -6.66 -11.27
N ILE A 507 7.78 -6.59 -10.93
CA ILE A 507 6.97 -5.38 -11.09
C ILE A 507 6.94 -4.62 -9.77
N GLU A 508 7.32 -3.33 -9.80
CA GLU A 508 7.12 -2.42 -8.67
C GLU A 508 5.62 -2.15 -8.52
N ILE A 509 5.05 -2.49 -7.36
CA ILE A 509 3.76 -1.96 -6.95
C ILE A 509 4.03 -0.70 -6.14
N LEU A 510 3.46 0.40 -6.62
CA LEU A 510 3.72 1.74 -6.10
C LEU A 510 3.36 1.83 -4.61
N PRO A 511 4.14 2.62 -3.84
CA PRO A 511 4.03 2.65 -2.40
C PRO A 511 2.65 3.12 -1.95
N THR A 512 2.08 2.41 -0.98
CA THR A 512 0.72 2.64 -0.48
C THR A 512 0.60 2.26 0.97
N ALA A 513 -0.54 2.54 1.60
CA ALA A 513 -0.92 2.01 2.92
C ALA A 513 -2.39 1.59 2.92
N CYS A 514 -2.68 0.41 3.47
CA CYS A 514 -4.06 -0.08 3.58
C CYS A 514 -4.24 -1.09 4.73
N ARG A 515 -5.36 -0.94 5.45
CA ARG A 515 -5.87 -1.88 6.44
C ARG A 515 -7.06 -2.65 5.87
N PHE A 516 -7.02 -3.97 6.07
CA PHE A 516 -8.09 -4.91 5.85
C PHE A 516 -8.63 -5.37 7.20
N ARG A 517 -9.93 -5.32 7.34
CA ARG A 517 -10.71 -5.91 8.41
C ARG A 517 -10.99 -7.38 8.06
N PRO A 518 -11.18 -8.22 9.08
CA PRO A 518 -11.67 -9.58 8.86
C PRO A 518 -12.94 -9.59 8.00
N GLY A 519 -13.04 -10.54 7.08
CA GLY A 519 -14.10 -10.63 6.06
C GLY A 519 -13.73 -9.97 4.73
N GLU A 520 -12.96 -8.89 4.78
CA GLU A 520 -12.50 -8.15 3.60
C GLU A 520 -11.47 -8.96 2.79
N THR A 521 -11.32 -8.60 1.51
CA THR A 521 -10.47 -9.35 0.57
C THR A 521 -9.56 -8.39 -0.19
N LEU A 522 -8.26 -8.72 -0.29
CA LEU A 522 -7.37 -8.08 -1.26
C LEU A 522 -7.44 -8.86 -2.57
N GLN A 523 -7.57 -8.14 -3.68
CA GLN A 523 -7.44 -8.69 -5.04
C GLN A 523 -6.20 -8.12 -5.72
N VAL A 524 -5.38 -8.99 -6.29
CA VAL A 524 -4.34 -8.64 -7.26
C VAL A 524 -4.91 -8.88 -8.64
N HIS A 525 -5.21 -7.80 -9.32
CA HIS A 525 -5.74 -7.82 -10.67
C HIS A 525 -4.61 -7.57 -11.66
N ILE A 526 -4.49 -8.44 -12.65
CA ILE A 526 -3.44 -8.43 -13.67
C ILE A 526 -4.11 -8.37 -15.04
N SER A 527 -3.81 -7.33 -15.81
CA SER A 527 -4.43 -7.10 -17.11
C SER A 527 -3.40 -6.62 -18.13
N GLY A 528 -3.84 -6.49 -19.38
CA GLY A 528 -3.09 -5.84 -20.45
C GLY A 528 -3.56 -4.42 -20.77
N HIS A 529 -4.30 -3.77 -19.87
CA HIS A 529 -4.85 -2.44 -20.08
C HIS A 529 -4.96 -1.65 -18.76
N ASP A 530 -5.14 -0.34 -18.88
CA ASP A 530 -5.36 0.55 -17.75
C ASP A 530 -6.61 0.18 -16.92
N TYR A 531 -6.59 0.55 -15.64
CA TYR A 531 -7.71 0.36 -14.72
C TYR A 531 -8.86 1.33 -15.01
N GLY A 532 -10.09 0.81 -14.91
CA GLY A 532 -11.30 1.58 -15.00
C GLY A 532 -11.64 2.00 -16.43
N ASN A 533 -12.89 2.42 -16.65
CA ASN A 533 -13.36 2.92 -17.93
C ASN A 533 -13.79 4.39 -17.77
N TYR A 534 -12.81 5.28 -17.77
CA TYR A 534 -13.04 6.72 -17.62
C TYR A 534 -13.15 7.40 -18.99
N PRO A 535 -14.05 8.40 -19.15
CA PRO A 535 -14.14 9.21 -20.37
C PRO A 535 -12.78 9.83 -20.73
N THR A 536 -12.49 9.96 -22.03
CA THR A 536 -11.22 10.52 -22.52
C THR A 536 -10.97 11.96 -22.06
N ALA A 537 -12.02 12.72 -21.75
CA ALA A 537 -11.91 14.07 -21.20
C ALA A 537 -11.37 14.10 -19.75
N VAL A 538 -11.50 13.00 -19.00
CA VAL A 538 -10.88 12.89 -17.67
C VAL A 538 -9.41 12.60 -17.88
N THR A 539 -8.56 13.50 -17.41
CA THR A 539 -7.11 13.32 -17.38
C THR A 539 -6.80 12.17 -16.41
N ILE A 540 -6.29 11.07 -16.95
CA ILE A 540 -5.69 9.96 -16.20
C ILE A 540 -4.41 9.51 -16.88
N ALA A 541 -3.56 8.76 -16.17
CA ALA A 541 -2.46 8.08 -16.83
C ALA A 541 -3.06 7.04 -17.80
N ARG A 542 -2.79 7.21 -19.11
CA ARG A 542 -3.23 6.28 -20.15
C ARG A 542 -2.05 5.70 -20.89
N HIS A 543 -2.21 4.48 -21.40
CA HIS A 543 -1.17 3.75 -22.11
C HIS A 543 -1.72 3.14 -23.40
N SER A 544 -2.31 3.99 -24.24
CA SER A 544 -2.96 3.56 -25.48
C SER A 544 -1.98 3.07 -26.57
N ASP A 545 -0.70 3.40 -26.45
CA ASP A 545 0.38 2.91 -27.33
C ASP A 545 1.01 1.63 -26.76
N THR A 546 0.19 0.58 -26.71
CA THR A 546 0.56 -0.71 -26.12
C THR A 546 1.21 -1.67 -27.12
N ALA A 547 2.15 -2.48 -26.62
CA ALA A 547 2.74 -3.60 -27.35
C ALA A 547 1.83 -4.86 -27.36
N ASN A 548 0.73 -4.85 -26.61
CA ASN A 548 -0.08 -6.04 -26.34
C ASN A 548 -0.79 -6.60 -27.57
N LYS A 549 -0.57 -7.89 -27.83
CA LYS A 549 -1.21 -8.70 -28.88
C LYS A 549 -1.27 -10.16 -28.43
N GLY A 550 -2.23 -10.90 -28.95
CA GLY A 550 -2.34 -12.34 -28.69
C GLY A 550 -2.76 -12.64 -27.25
N THR A 551 -2.07 -13.58 -26.61
CA THR A 551 -2.42 -14.08 -25.27
C THR A 551 -1.25 -13.93 -24.32
N HIS A 552 -1.51 -13.38 -23.14
CA HIS A 552 -0.56 -13.34 -22.03
C HIS A 552 -0.73 -14.59 -21.16
N ILE A 553 0.39 -15.20 -20.76
CA ILE A 553 0.40 -16.38 -19.91
C ILE A 553 1.26 -16.09 -18.67
N ILE A 554 0.71 -16.38 -17.49
CA ILE A 554 1.40 -16.31 -16.20
C ILE A 554 1.62 -17.72 -15.69
N HIS A 555 2.88 -18.08 -15.45
CA HIS A 555 3.30 -19.36 -14.90
C HIS A 555 3.58 -19.22 -13.41
N PHE A 556 3.24 -20.24 -12.63
CA PHE A 556 3.49 -20.28 -11.18
C PHE A 556 3.58 -21.71 -10.65
N GLY A 557 4.21 -21.89 -9.50
CA GLY A 557 4.41 -23.20 -8.89
C GLY A 557 5.56 -23.98 -9.50
N GLY A 558 6.03 -25.00 -8.79
CA GLY A 558 7.23 -25.75 -9.15
C GLY A 558 8.45 -24.82 -9.22
N LYS A 559 9.07 -24.73 -10.39
CA LYS A 559 10.23 -23.84 -10.64
C LYS A 559 9.85 -22.37 -10.87
N TYR A 560 8.58 -22.07 -11.14
CA TYR A 560 8.11 -20.72 -11.42
C TYR A 560 7.65 -20.04 -10.13
N ASP A 561 8.57 -19.35 -9.47
CA ASP A 561 8.36 -18.65 -8.19
C ASP A 561 7.63 -17.30 -8.35
N SER A 562 6.50 -17.27 -9.06
CA SER A 562 5.65 -16.08 -9.07
C SER A 562 5.09 -15.80 -7.67
N PHE A 563 5.19 -14.56 -7.18
CA PHE A 563 4.68 -14.16 -5.87
C PHE A 563 4.35 -12.67 -5.79
N LEU A 564 3.35 -12.33 -4.99
CA LEU A 564 3.16 -10.99 -4.41
C LEU A 564 3.98 -10.88 -3.12
N GLN A 565 4.73 -9.80 -2.96
CA GLN A 565 5.46 -9.48 -1.73
C GLN A 565 4.89 -8.21 -1.12
N LEU A 566 4.27 -8.32 0.06
CA LEU A 566 3.62 -7.21 0.75
C LEU A 566 4.44 -6.70 1.95
N PRO A 567 4.49 -5.38 2.17
CA PRO A 567 5.16 -4.75 3.31
C PRO A 567 4.26 -4.77 4.56
N ARG A 568 4.09 -5.93 5.19
CA ARG A 568 3.21 -6.07 6.36
C ARG A 568 3.72 -5.23 7.52
N ILE A 569 2.82 -4.42 8.07
CA ILE A 569 3.10 -3.60 9.26
C ILE A 569 2.59 -4.35 10.49
N PRO A 570 3.40 -4.51 11.54
CA PRO A 570 2.92 -5.09 12.78
C PRO A 570 1.83 -4.18 13.38
N PRO A 571 0.76 -4.76 13.97
CA PRO A 571 -0.25 -3.96 14.65
C PRO A 571 0.40 -3.11 15.76
N LEU A 572 -0.08 -1.89 15.96
CA LEU A 572 0.47 -1.00 16.99
C LEU A 572 0.46 -1.70 18.37
N PRO A 573 1.54 -1.58 19.17
CA PRO A 573 1.56 -2.07 20.54
C PRO A 573 0.38 -1.48 21.34
N GLY A 574 -0.56 -2.32 21.75
CA GLY A 574 -1.78 -1.91 22.47
C GLY A 574 -3.00 -1.60 21.59
N ALA A 575 -2.86 -1.42 20.26
CA ALA A 575 -3.99 -1.35 19.32
C ALA A 575 -4.36 -2.72 18.73
N ALA A 576 -3.46 -3.70 18.85
CA ALA A 576 -3.94 -5.02 19.18
C ALA A 576 -4.72 -4.84 20.49
N MET A 577 -6.05 -4.66 20.39
CA MET A 577 -6.92 -5.32 21.36
C MET A 577 -6.25 -6.66 21.56
N SER A 578 -5.78 -6.94 22.77
CA SER A 578 -5.32 -8.26 23.18
C SER A 578 -6.48 -9.21 22.92
N ARG A 579 -6.66 -9.61 21.66
CA ARG A 579 -7.68 -10.54 21.23
C ARG A 579 -7.06 -11.88 21.59
N SER A 580 -7.27 -12.25 22.85
CA SER A 580 -7.05 -13.61 23.28
C SER A 580 -7.71 -14.50 22.24
N ARG A 581 -6.90 -15.30 21.54
CA ARG A 581 -7.42 -16.29 20.60
C ARG A 581 -8.52 -17.08 21.31
N PRO A 582 -9.65 -17.35 20.65
CA PRO A 582 -10.79 -17.92 21.34
C PRO A 582 -10.42 -19.26 21.98
N VAL A 583 -10.99 -19.52 23.15
CA VAL A 583 -10.91 -20.81 23.81
C VAL A 583 -11.97 -21.70 23.18
N LYS A 584 -11.53 -22.83 22.61
CA LYS A 584 -12.37 -23.83 21.96
C LYS A 584 -12.60 -24.99 22.93
N MET A 585 -13.86 -25.31 23.22
CA MET A 585 -14.25 -26.56 23.85
C MET A 585 -14.60 -27.55 22.76
N THR A 586 -13.81 -28.62 22.67
CA THR A 586 -14.07 -29.73 21.75
C THR A 586 -14.54 -30.93 22.54
N LEU A 587 -15.69 -31.48 22.17
CA LEU A 587 -16.27 -32.69 22.75
C LEU A 587 -16.34 -33.77 21.69
N ILE A 588 -15.99 -35.00 22.03
CA ILE A 588 -16.11 -36.18 21.16
C ILE A 588 -16.89 -37.29 21.83
N SER A 589 -17.80 -37.91 21.09
CA SER A 589 -18.65 -38.98 21.59
C SER A 589 -19.12 -39.91 20.46
N ASN A 590 -19.82 -40.98 20.82
CA ASN A 590 -20.48 -41.93 19.92
C ASN A 590 -21.98 -41.67 19.87
N ARG A 591 -22.66 -42.16 18.83
CA ARG A 591 -24.13 -42.18 18.86
C ARG A 591 -24.64 -43.13 19.93
N ILE A 592 -25.85 -42.89 20.41
CA ILE A 592 -26.51 -43.79 21.36
C ILE A 592 -26.65 -45.19 20.73
N THR A 593 -26.30 -46.23 21.50
CA THR A 593 -26.41 -47.62 21.06
C THR A 593 -27.82 -47.93 20.54
N GLY A 594 -27.90 -48.47 19.33
CA GLY A 594 -29.17 -48.82 18.67
C GLY A 594 -29.79 -47.71 17.81
N TRP A 595 -29.25 -46.50 17.78
CA TRP A 595 -29.69 -45.47 16.84
C TRP A 595 -29.19 -45.75 15.41
N SER A 596 -30.05 -45.53 14.42
CA SER A 596 -29.66 -45.54 13.00
C SER A 596 -28.83 -44.30 12.67
N ASN A 597 -28.11 -44.34 11.54
CA ASN A 597 -27.32 -43.20 11.08
C ASN A 597 -28.22 -42.00 10.79
N GLU A 598 -29.38 -42.22 10.18
CA GLU A 598 -30.34 -41.18 9.81
C GLU A 598 -30.87 -40.48 11.07
N LYS A 599 -31.34 -41.25 12.05
CA LYS A 599 -31.82 -40.71 13.32
C LYS A 599 -30.73 -39.90 14.02
N PHE A 600 -29.51 -40.43 14.08
CA PHE A 600 -28.41 -39.72 14.72
C PHE A 600 -28.04 -38.42 14.01
N LEU A 601 -27.99 -38.43 12.68
CA LEU A 601 -27.72 -37.24 11.88
C LEU A 601 -28.79 -36.17 12.09
N GLU A 602 -30.08 -36.56 12.08
CA GLU A 602 -31.19 -35.64 12.34
C GLU A 602 -31.10 -35.02 13.74
N GLU A 603 -30.93 -35.84 14.78
CA GLU A 603 -30.88 -35.39 16.17
C GLU A 603 -29.64 -34.52 16.44
N PHE A 604 -28.46 -34.92 15.95
CA PHE A 604 -27.23 -34.18 16.21
C PHE A 604 -27.13 -32.90 15.38
N THR A 605 -27.35 -32.99 14.06
CA THR A 605 -27.09 -31.85 13.17
C THR A 605 -28.24 -30.85 13.10
N GLN A 606 -29.49 -31.33 13.15
CA GLN A 606 -30.66 -30.45 13.03
C GLN A 606 -31.19 -30.04 14.40
N VAL A 607 -31.56 -31.02 15.25
CA VAL A 607 -32.23 -30.73 16.53
C VAL A 607 -31.26 -30.06 17.50
N HIS A 608 -30.14 -30.70 17.81
CA HIS A 608 -29.15 -30.15 18.75
C HIS A 608 -28.45 -28.91 18.19
N GLY A 609 -28.13 -28.91 16.88
CA GLY A 609 -27.61 -27.73 16.18
C GLY A 609 -28.52 -26.52 16.36
N GLY A 610 -29.80 -26.65 15.98
CA GLY A 610 -30.78 -25.57 16.08
C GLY A 610 -31.08 -25.13 17.52
N MET A 611 -31.05 -26.04 18.50
CA MET A 611 -31.15 -25.67 19.92
C MET A 611 -29.97 -24.81 20.37
N THR A 612 -28.75 -25.19 19.99
CA THR A 612 -27.53 -24.47 20.36
C THR A 612 -27.43 -23.11 19.66
N GLU A 613 -27.86 -23.03 18.40
CA GLU A 613 -27.98 -21.78 17.66
C GLU A 613 -28.93 -20.79 18.35
N LYS A 614 -30.15 -21.24 18.69
CA LYS A 614 -31.13 -20.46 19.45
C LYS A 614 -30.56 -19.97 20.78
N LEU A 615 -29.88 -20.87 21.51
CA LEU A 615 -29.21 -20.52 22.76
C LEU A 615 -28.12 -19.47 22.55
N SER A 616 -27.42 -19.50 21.42
CA SER A 616 -26.36 -18.54 21.11
C SER A 616 -26.90 -17.10 21.11
N HIS A 617 -28.13 -16.84 20.67
CA HIS A 617 -28.68 -15.48 20.66
C HIS A 617 -28.91 -14.88 22.05
N VAL A 618 -29.06 -15.73 23.07
CA VAL A 618 -29.27 -15.31 24.46
C VAL A 618 -28.04 -15.50 25.35
N VAL A 619 -27.03 -16.25 24.90
CA VAL A 619 -25.73 -16.41 25.57
C VAL A 619 -24.67 -15.58 24.82
N PRO A 620 -24.37 -14.36 25.27
CA PRO A 620 -23.62 -13.37 24.47
C PRO A 620 -22.17 -13.75 24.20
N PHE A 621 -21.60 -14.68 24.97
CA PHE A 621 -20.18 -15.02 24.91
C PHE A 621 -19.84 -16.23 24.04
N LEU A 622 -20.85 -17.01 23.62
CA LEU A 622 -20.65 -18.14 22.72
C LEU A 622 -20.52 -17.61 21.29
N ARG A 623 -19.37 -17.85 20.65
CA ARG A 623 -18.95 -17.21 19.40
C ARG A 623 -19.14 -18.08 18.18
N SER A 624 -18.84 -19.38 18.26
CA SER A 624 -19.11 -20.30 17.15
C SER A 624 -19.45 -21.69 17.64
N TYR A 625 -20.13 -22.44 16.79
CA TYR A 625 -20.37 -23.86 16.96
C TYR A 625 -20.23 -24.58 15.62
N THR A 626 -19.31 -25.54 15.57
CA THR A 626 -19.07 -26.41 14.42
C THR A 626 -19.19 -27.87 14.84
N GLN A 627 -19.81 -28.68 14.00
CA GLN A 627 -19.96 -30.12 14.19
C GLN A 627 -19.18 -30.86 13.09
N VAL A 628 -18.50 -31.93 13.46
CA VAL A 628 -17.84 -32.86 12.53
C VAL A 628 -18.51 -34.21 12.70
N VAL A 629 -19.15 -34.72 11.64
CA VAL A 629 -19.89 -35.98 11.71
C VAL A 629 -19.22 -37.07 10.88
N GLY A 630 -18.63 -38.04 11.57
CA GLY A 630 -17.87 -39.15 10.99
C GLY A 630 -18.71 -40.40 10.69
N VAL A 631 -19.98 -40.22 10.34
CA VAL A 631 -20.90 -41.32 10.01
C VAL A 631 -21.42 -41.13 8.58
N PRO A 632 -21.11 -42.04 7.62
CA PRO A 632 -20.26 -43.23 7.76
C PRO A 632 -18.77 -42.90 7.93
N ARG A 633 -18.04 -43.78 8.61
CA ARG A 633 -16.61 -43.57 8.94
C ARG A 633 -15.75 -43.44 7.69
N LEU A 634 -14.81 -42.50 7.76
CA LEU A 634 -13.76 -42.33 6.76
C LEU A 634 -12.62 -43.34 7.02
N PRO A 635 -12.13 -44.03 5.99
CA PRO A 635 -11.05 -45.01 6.13
C PRO A 635 -9.69 -44.30 6.23
N LEU A 636 -9.42 -43.65 7.37
CA LEU A 636 -8.13 -43.03 7.65
C LEU A 636 -7.20 -44.06 8.32
N THR A 637 -5.94 -44.13 7.89
CA THR A 637 -4.97 -45.16 8.34
C THR A 637 -3.82 -44.61 9.19
N THR A 638 -3.75 -43.29 9.39
CA THR A 638 -2.57 -42.59 9.94
C THR A 638 -2.48 -42.58 11.46
N PHE A 639 -3.60 -42.40 12.17
CA PHE A 639 -3.63 -42.31 13.63
C PHE A 639 -4.38 -43.51 14.22
N SER A 640 -3.88 -44.03 15.36
CA SER A 640 -4.24 -45.32 15.98
C SER A 640 -5.72 -45.69 15.88
N THR A 641 -5.98 -46.85 15.27
CA THR A 641 -7.30 -47.48 15.09
C THR A 641 -7.68 -48.41 16.26
N ASN A 642 -7.04 -48.28 17.44
CA ASN A 642 -7.19 -49.24 18.55
C ASN A 642 -8.20 -48.88 19.65
N HIS A 643 -9.06 -47.89 19.43
CA HIS A 643 -10.29 -47.71 20.21
C HIS A 643 -11.48 -47.61 19.24
N ALA A 644 -12.69 -47.97 19.68
CA ALA A 644 -13.91 -47.71 18.93
C ALA A 644 -13.99 -46.20 18.64
N ALA A 645 -13.51 -45.78 17.46
CA ALA A 645 -13.30 -44.37 17.13
C ALA A 645 -14.58 -43.57 17.36
N PHE A 646 -14.47 -42.39 17.96
CA PHE A 646 -15.60 -41.50 18.19
C PHE A 646 -16.26 -41.14 16.85
N GLU A 647 -17.58 -41.00 16.86
CA GLU A 647 -18.38 -40.79 15.65
C GLU A 647 -18.63 -39.31 15.36
N VAL A 648 -18.48 -38.44 16.36
CA VAL A 648 -18.66 -36.99 16.21
C VAL A 648 -17.65 -36.18 17.00
N ALA A 649 -17.41 -34.96 16.52
CA ALA A 649 -16.80 -33.89 17.30
C ALA A 649 -17.71 -32.65 17.29
N ALA A 650 -17.84 -32.00 18.44
CA ALA A 650 -18.52 -30.72 18.61
C ALA A 650 -17.52 -29.69 19.10
N VAL A 651 -17.27 -28.63 18.31
CA VAL A 651 -16.30 -27.58 18.59
C VAL A 651 -17.04 -26.27 18.84
N LEU A 652 -16.99 -25.78 20.08
CA LEU A 652 -17.61 -24.53 20.51
C LEU A 652 -16.53 -23.52 20.90
N ALA A 653 -16.67 -22.25 20.52
CA ALA A 653 -15.65 -21.23 20.81
C ALA A 653 -16.18 -20.08 21.69
N TRP A 654 -15.37 -19.63 22.65
CA TRP A 654 -15.60 -18.47 23.51
C TRP A 654 -14.41 -17.52 23.46
N SER A 655 -14.62 -16.26 23.81
CA SER A 655 -13.54 -15.27 23.86
C SER A 655 -12.50 -15.53 24.98
N SER A 656 -12.87 -16.23 26.05
CA SER A 656 -11.94 -16.65 27.11
C SER A 656 -12.53 -17.76 28.00
N LEU A 657 -11.69 -18.41 28.81
CA LEU A 657 -12.11 -19.39 29.82
C LEU A 657 -13.12 -18.80 30.83
N ALA A 658 -12.92 -17.55 31.25
CA ALA A 658 -13.83 -16.88 32.18
C ALA A 658 -15.23 -16.68 31.56
N LYS A 659 -15.27 -16.38 30.25
CA LYS A 659 -16.53 -16.21 29.53
C LYS A 659 -17.23 -17.54 29.27
N LEU A 660 -16.49 -18.60 29.00
CA LEU A 660 -17.00 -19.98 28.97
C LEU A 660 -17.64 -20.35 30.32
N ALA A 661 -16.93 -20.14 31.43
CA ALA A 661 -17.46 -20.40 32.78
C ALA A 661 -18.73 -19.56 33.08
N GLY A 662 -18.76 -18.31 32.60
CA GLY A 662 -19.93 -17.44 32.69
C GLY A 662 -21.13 -17.97 31.90
N SER A 663 -20.92 -18.55 30.71
CA SER A 663 -21.99 -19.15 29.90
C SER A 663 -22.71 -20.27 30.64
N PHE A 664 -21.99 -21.13 31.38
CA PHE A 664 -22.62 -22.22 32.16
C PHE A 664 -23.49 -21.73 33.32
N LYS A 665 -23.25 -20.50 33.79
CA LYS A 665 -24.05 -19.88 34.87
C LYS A 665 -25.30 -19.18 34.34
N HIS A 666 -25.42 -18.97 33.02
CA HIS A 666 -26.53 -18.24 32.43
C HIS A 666 -27.87 -18.99 32.61
N PRO A 667 -28.97 -18.32 33.05
CA PRO A 667 -30.24 -18.99 33.31
C PRO A 667 -30.79 -19.78 32.10
N ALA A 668 -30.65 -19.23 30.88
CA ALA A 668 -31.11 -19.91 29.67
C ALA A 668 -30.32 -21.19 29.35
N TYR A 669 -29.01 -21.21 29.64
CA TYR A 669 -28.22 -22.43 29.52
C TYR A 669 -28.70 -23.45 30.56
N LYS A 670 -28.83 -23.05 31.83
CA LYS A 670 -29.28 -23.95 32.90
C LYS A 670 -30.68 -24.54 32.63
N ALA A 671 -31.58 -23.77 32.04
CA ALA A 671 -32.93 -24.22 31.70
C ALA A 671 -32.96 -25.27 30.57
N SER A 672 -31.91 -25.36 29.75
CA SER A 672 -31.83 -26.27 28.59
C SER A 672 -30.72 -27.33 28.70
N ALA A 673 -29.84 -27.21 29.69
CA ALA A 673 -28.72 -28.12 29.90
C ALA A 673 -29.22 -29.55 30.18
N GLY A 674 -28.82 -30.50 29.33
CA GLY A 674 -29.22 -31.90 29.45
C GLY A 674 -30.64 -32.22 28.96
N SER A 675 -31.39 -31.25 28.42
CA SER A 675 -32.77 -31.47 27.94
C SER A 675 -32.86 -32.31 26.65
N HIS A 676 -31.76 -32.46 25.92
CA HIS A 676 -31.70 -33.23 24.69
C HIS A 676 -30.43 -34.08 24.67
N ILE A 677 -30.60 -35.40 24.53
CA ILE A 677 -29.51 -36.39 24.57
C ILE A 677 -29.45 -37.06 23.21
N PHE A 678 -28.32 -36.92 22.53
CA PHE A 678 -28.11 -37.40 21.16
C PHE A 678 -26.82 -38.22 21.01
N THR A 679 -25.99 -38.29 22.05
CA THR A 679 -24.74 -39.05 22.11
C THR A 679 -24.66 -39.91 23.37
N ASP A 680 -23.76 -40.89 23.38
CA ASP A 680 -23.43 -41.69 24.56
C ASP A 680 -22.96 -40.78 25.72
N PRO A 681 -23.37 -41.04 26.97
CA PRO A 681 -22.93 -40.29 28.14
C PRO A 681 -21.41 -40.33 28.38
N VAL A 682 -20.69 -41.31 27.81
CA VAL A 682 -19.23 -41.38 27.84
C VAL A 682 -18.66 -40.54 26.69
N PHE A 683 -18.12 -39.37 27.03
CA PHE A 683 -17.44 -38.49 26.09
C PHE A 683 -16.08 -38.03 26.63
N MET A 684 -15.22 -37.58 25.71
CA MET A 684 -13.97 -36.93 26.04
C MET A 684 -14.00 -35.47 25.61
N GLY A 685 -13.28 -34.62 26.35
CA GLY A 685 -13.22 -33.19 26.05
C GLY A 685 -11.82 -32.59 26.18
N SER A 686 -11.59 -31.51 25.45
CA SER A 686 -10.45 -30.61 25.65
C SER A 686 -10.87 -29.15 25.52
N LEU A 687 -10.37 -28.32 26.42
CA LEU A 687 -10.35 -26.88 26.24
C LEU A 687 -9.01 -26.51 25.62
N SER A 688 -9.05 -25.89 24.45
CA SER A 688 -7.84 -25.59 23.68
C SER A 688 -7.83 -24.16 23.17
N GLN A 689 -6.65 -23.65 22.86
CA GLN A 689 -6.46 -22.32 22.29
C GLN A 689 -5.51 -22.41 21.11
N GLU A 690 -5.84 -21.72 20.03
CA GLU A 690 -5.08 -21.76 18.79
C GLU A 690 -3.66 -21.20 18.97
N VAL A 691 -2.65 -21.93 18.46
CA VAL A 691 -1.24 -21.51 18.48
C VAL A 691 -0.67 -21.31 17.08
N GLN A 692 -1.12 -22.07 16.08
CA GLN A 692 -0.70 -21.92 14.70
C GLN A 692 -1.87 -22.13 13.74
N GLU A 693 -1.91 -21.33 12.69
CA GLU A 693 -2.76 -21.52 11.53
C GLU A 693 -1.90 -21.58 10.25
N ILE A 694 -2.27 -22.45 9.33
CA ILE A 694 -1.68 -22.53 7.98
C ILE A 694 -2.83 -22.63 6.99
N ILE A 695 -2.88 -21.70 6.05
CA ILE A 695 -3.85 -21.71 4.95
C ILE A 695 -3.07 -21.99 3.67
N TYR A 696 -3.40 -23.11 3.01
CA TYR A 696 -2.75 -23.57 1.78
C TYR A 696 -3.47 -23.04 0.54
N ASP A 697 -4.81 -23.00 0.59
CA ASP A 697 -5.67 -22.46 -0.46
C ASP A 697 -6.80 -21.62 0.17
N PRO A 698 -6.60 -20.30 0.30
CA PRO A 698 -7.52 -19.44 1.04
C PRO A 698 -8.86 -19.22 0.32
N VAL A 699 -8.86 -19.21 -1.02
CA VAL A 699 -10.07 -18.97 -1.81
C VAL A 699 -10.98 -20.20 -1.75
N THR A 700 -10.44 -21.38 -2.01
CA THR A 700 -11.21 -22.62 -1.92
C THR A 700 -11.69 -22.84 -0.48
N TYR A 701 -10.86 -22.54 0.53
CA TYR A 701 -11.30 -22.61 1.92
C TYR A 701 -12.45 -21.65 2.24
N LYS A 702 -12.39 -20.37 1.83
CA LYS A 702 -13.48 -19.41 2.08
C LYS A 702 -14.80 -19.84 1.42
N ARG A 703 -14.74 -20.41 0.22
CA ARG A 703 -15.91 -20.75 -0.62
C ARG A 703 -16.43 -22.19 -0.43
N ARG A 704 -15.82 -22.96 0.47
CA ARG A 704 -16.17 -24.38 0.69
C ARG A 704 -17.63 -24.57 1.13
N GLN A 705 -18.26 -25.64 0.64
CA GLN A 705 -19.62 -26.05 1.04
C GLN A 705 -19.65 -27.46 1.67
N ASP A 706 -18.85 -28.39 1.14
CA ASP A 706 -18.82 -29.80 1.56
C ASP A 706 -17.45 -30.22 2.10
N ALA A 707 -16.76 -29.31 2.78
CA ALA A 707 -15.43 -29.60 3.30
C ALA A 707 -15.44 -30.75 4.31
N ILE A 708 -14.39 -31.57 4.23
CA ILE A 708 -14.14 -32.61 5.22
C ILE A 708 -13.16 -32.06 6.24
N GLU A 709 -13.60 -32.05 7.50
CA GLU A 709 -12.74 -31.73 8.63
C GLU A 709 -12.23 -33.03 9.26
N VAL A 710 -10.93 -33.09 9.49
CA VAL A 710 -10.28 -34.13 10.29
C VAL A 710 -9.73 -33.46 11.55
N VAL A 711 -10.25 -33.87 12.70
CA VAL A 711 -9.79 -33.40 14.01
C VAL A 711 -8.94 -34.50 14.64
N VAL A 712 -7.67 -34.21 14.90
CA VAL A 712 -6.72 -35.12 15.55
C VAL A 712 -6.47 -34.67 16.96
N PHE A 713 -6.57 -35.59 17.92
CA PHE A 713 -6.37 -35.34 19.34
C PHE A 713 -5.04 -35.97 19.74
N LEU A 714 -4.02 -35.13 19.92
CA LEU A 714 -2.71 -35.58 20.34
C LEU A 714 -2.73 -35.80 21.85
N ALA A 715 -2.72 -37.06 22.27
CA ALA A 715 -2.70 -37.40 23.69
C ALA A 715 -1.40 -36.92 24.34
N ARG A 716 -1.49 -36.41 25.56
CA ARG A 716 -0.34 -35.98 26.36
C ARG A 716 0.35 -37.22 26.95
N ASN A 717 1.66 -37.30 26.80
CA ASN A 717 2.43 -38.42 27.34
C ASN A 717 2.41 -38.41 28.89
N SER A 718 2.47 -39.60 29.51
CA SER A 718 2.47 -39.73 30.97
C SER A 718 3.70 -39.04 31.57
N GLY A 719 3.49 -38.17 32.56
CA GLY A 719 4.57 -37.41 33.22
C GLY A 719 4.87 -36.05 32.58
N VAL A 720 4.18 -35.68 31.49
CA VAL A 720 4.24 -34.34 30.91
C VAL A 720 3.14 -33.47 31.50
N GLU A 721 3.51 -32.40 32.21
CA GLU A 721 2.54 -31.47 32.78
C GLU A 721 1.94 -30.54 31.72
N ALA A 722 2.74 -30.01 30.81
CA ALA A 722 2.28 -29.18 29.69
C ALA A 722 3.17 -29.40 28.46
N VAL A 723 2.57 -29.31 27.26
CA VAL A 723 3.31 -29.39 26.00
C VAL A 723 4.05 -28.08 25.76
N SER A 724 5.33 -28.16 25.42
CA SER A 724 6.19 -27.00 25.20
C SER A 724 5.86 -26.26 23.89
N ASP A 725 6.16 -24.96 23.81
CA ASP A 725 6.02 -24.19 22.56
C ASP A 725 6.91 -24.76 21.45
N ALA A 726 8.10 -25.26 21.79
CA ALA A 726 9.03 -25.87 20.83
C ALA A 726 8.45 -27.14 20.19
N ASP A 727 7.77 -28.00 20.96
CA ASP A 727 7.13 -29.21 20.43
C ASP A 727 5.95 -28.87 19.51
N LEU A 728 5.16 -27.83 19.86
CA LEU A 728 4.05 -27.34 19.04
C LEU A 728 4.56 -26.72 17.73
N GLU A 729 5.62 -25.91 17.80
CA GLU A 729 6.27 -25.33 16.63
C GLU A 729 6.82 -26.42 15.71
N ALA A 730 7.60 -27.37 16.25
CA ALA A 730 8.12 -28.52 15.50
C ALA A 730 7.00 -29.32 14.82
N ARG A 731 5.87 -29.54 15.52
CA ARG A 731 4.71 -30.23 14.95
C ARG A 731 4.09 -29.45 13.80
N SER A 732 3.83 -28.16 13.99
CA SER A 732 3.23 -27.33 12.94
C SER A 732 4.12 -27.17 11.70
N ASN A 733 5.45 -27.09 11.88
CA ASN A 733 6.42 -27.09 10.78
C ASN A 733 6.41 -28.40 10.01
N THR A 734 6.24 -29.53 10.72
CA THR A 734 6.07 -30.84 10.08
C THR A 734 4.82 -30.82 9.19
N VAL A 735 3.69 -30.35 9.72
CA VAL A 735 2.43 -30.29 8.97
C VAL A 735 2.51 -29.34 7.77
N ARG A 736 3.15 -28.17 7.93
CA ARG A 736 3.41 -27.20 6.85
C ARG A 736 3.98 -27.88 5.61
N ASN A 737 5.02 -28.70 5.81
CA ASN A 737 5.74 -29.34 4.72
C ASN A 737 4.93 -30.48 4.09
N VAL A 738 4.26 -31.31 4.89
CA VAL A 738 3.48 -32.44 4.34
C VAL A 738 2.15 -31.99 3.72
N GLY A 739 1.64 -30.82 4.10
CA GLY A 739 0.43 -30.23 3.52
C GLY A 739 0.63 -29.66 2.13
N GLN A 740 1.84 -29.24 1.81
CA GLN A 740 2.17 -28.55 0.57
C GLN A 740 1.95 -29.44 -0.67
N GLY A 741 1.27 -28.91 -1.69
CA GLY A 741 0.97 -29.65 -2.93
C GLY A 741 -0.08 -30.74 -2.80
N THR A 742 -0.93 -30.67 -1.76
CA THR A 742 -1.99 -31.64 -1.48
C THR A 742 -3.37 -30.99 -1.49
N GLY A 743 -4.45 -31.76 -1.32
CA GLY A 743 -5.82 -31.24 -1.18
C GLY A 743 -6.15 -30.64 0.20
N LEU A 744 -5.15 -30.44 1.08
CA LEU A 744 -5.32 -29.78 2.36
C LEU A 744 -5.52 -28.27 2.14
N LEU A 745 -6.63 -27.72 2.61
CA LEU A 745 -6.99 -26.31 2.46
C LEU A 745 -6.49 -25.46 3.63
N ARG A 746 -6.64 -25.96 4.85
CA ARG A 746 -6.29 -25.28 6.10
C ARG A 746 -5.86 -26.29 7.16
N TYR A 747 -4.91 -25.88 7.98
CA TYR A 747 -4.50 -26.56 9.20
C TYR A 747 -4.52 -25.60 10.39
N VAL A 748 -5.03 -26.06 11.52
CA VAL A 748 -4.97 -25.33 12.79
C VAL A 748 -4.43 -26.24 13.88
N LEU A 749 -3.44 -25.75 14.62
CA LEU A 749 -2.92 -26.37 15.83
C LEU A 749 -3.42 -25.58 17.04
N ASN A 750 -4.07 -26.28 17.98
CA ASN A 750 -4.53 -25.72 19.25
C ASN A 750 -3.79 -26.39 20.39
N ARG A 751 -3.29 -25.61 21.34
CA ARG A 751 -2.70 -26.11 22.59
C ARG A 751 -3.79 -26.40 23.61
N ASP A 752 -3.61 -27.40 24.47
CA ASP A 752 -4.51 -27.58 25.61
C ASP A 752 -4.35 -26.45 26.64
N VAL A 753 -5.48 -25.94 27.13
CA VAL A 753 -5.60 -24.93 28.19
C VAL A 753 -6.59 -25.38 29.26
N THR A 754 -6.82 -26.70 29.37
CA THR A 754 -7.75 -27.26 30.33
C THR A 754 -7.23 -27.00 31.74
N PRO A 755 -7.99 -26.32 32.63
CA PRO A 755 -7.53 -26.09 34.01
C PRO A 755 -7.32 -27.41 34.75
N GLN A 756 -6.30 -27.46 35.62
CA GLN A 756 -6.03 -28.61 36.49
C GLN A 756 -7.27 -29.00 37.34
N ASP A 757 -8.02 -28.00 37.83
CA ASP A 757 -9.30 -28.20 38.53
C ASP A 757 -10.51 -27.95 37.60
N TYR A 758 -10.57 -28.67 36.50
CA TYR A 758 -11.71 -28.60 35.58
C TYR A 758 -13.02 -29.08 36.23
N ASN A 759 -12.96 -29.85 37.32
CA ASN A 759 -14.15 -30.27 38.08
C ASN A 759 -14.91 -29.07 38.62
N LEU A 760 -14.20 -28.04 39.12
CA LEU A 760 -14.83 -26.80 39.56
C LEU A 760 -15.45 -26.03 38.38
N LEU A 761 -14.79 -26.02 37.22
CA LEU A 761 -15.29 -25.35 36.02
C LEU A 761 -16.61 -25.96 35.52
N PHE A 762 -16.70 -27.29 35.53
CA PHE A 762 -17.86 -28.03 35.02
C PHE A 762 -18.89 -28.41 36.08
N LYS A 763 -18.72 -27.94 37.32
CA LYS A 763 -19.65 -28.21 38.42
C LYS A 763 -21.09 -27.83 38.01
N ASP A 764 -22.03 -28.71 38.30
CA ASP A 764 -23.46 -28.56 37.99
C ASP A 764 -23.77 -28.45 36.48
N THR A 765 -22.88 -28.95 35.63
CA THR A 765 -23.09 -29.05 34.17
C THR A 765 -23.05 -30.53 33.72
N PRO A 766 -23.67 -30.87 32.57
CA PRO A 766 -23.52 -32.20 31.98
C PRO A 766 -22.07 -32.58 31.64
N PHE A 767 -21.14 -31.62 31.61
CA PHE A 767 -19.76 -31.85 31.22
C PHE A 767 -18.88 -32.46 32.33
N ILE A 768 -19.38 -32.50 33.58
CA ILE A 768 -18.64 -32.97 34.75
C ILE A 768 -18.29 -34.47 34.70
N ILE A 769 -19.08 -35.26 33.98
CA ILE A 769 -18.87 -36.71 33.84
C ILE A 769 -17.86 -37.08 32.74
N GLY A 770 -17.38 -36.08 31.98
CA GLY A 770 -16.46 -36.30 30.87
C GLY A 770 -15.02 -36.54 31.30
N SER A 771 -14.24 -37.19 30.42
CA SER A 771 -12.79 -37.28 30.59
C SER A 771 -12.10 -36.05 30.02
N TRP A 772 -11.35 -35.33 30.85
CA TRP A 772 -10.64 -34.09 30.50
C TRP A 772 -9.15 -34.18 30.85
N GLY A 773 -8.32 -33.33 30.24
CA GLY A 773 -6.90 -33.19 30.59
C GLY A 773 -5.98 -34.30 30.08
N SER A 774 -6.45 -35.28 29.30
CA SER A 774 -5.58 -36.28 28.67
C SER A 774 -5.00 -35.83 27.32
N ILE A 775 -5.53 -34.74 26.75
CA ILE A 775 -5.13 -34.19 25.44
C ILE A 775 -4.06 -33.11 25.65
N GLY A 776 -2.95 -33.19 24.93
CA GLY A 776 -1.89 -32.18 24.97
C GLY A 776 -2.04 -31.09 23.90
N ALA A 777 -2.59 -31.46 22.74
CA ALA A 777 -2.91 -30.54 21.65
C ALA A 777 -3.98 -31.13 20.73
N MET A 778 -4.65 -30.27 19.98
CA MET A 778 -5.65 -30.64 18.98
C MET A 778 -5.29 -30.05 17.63
N GLU A 779 -5.30 -30.88 16.61
CA GLU A 779 -5.07 -30.50 15.22
C GLU A 779 -6.38 -30.56 14.45
N GLN A 780 -6.59 -29.62 13.55
CA GLN A 780 -7.75 -29.61 12.66
C GLN A 780 -7.26 -29.43 11.22
N TYR A 781 -7.72 -30.28 10.32
CA TYR A 781 -7.36 -30.31 8.90
C TYR A 781 -8.63 -30.18 8.07
N TRP A 782 -8.69 -29.20 7.17
CA TRP A 782 -9.82 -29.04 6.24
C TRP A 782 -9.41 -29.44 4.83
N PHE A 783 -10.20 -30.31 4.20
CA PHE A 783 -10.01 -30.77 2.82
C PHE A 783 -11.18 -30.36 1.95
N THR A 784 -10.96 -30.29 0.64
CA THR A 784 -12.01 -29.99 -0.35
C THR A 784 -13.18 -30.96 -0.26
N ASP A 785 -12.86 -32.24 -0.08
CA ASP A 785 -13.82 -33.34 -0.08
C ASP A 785 -13.25 -34.60 0.60
N LYS A 786 -14.06 -35.66 0.63
CA LYS A 786 -13.72 -36.98 1.18
C LYS A 786 -12.55 -37.64 0.48
N LYS A 787 -12.45 -37.51 -0.84
CA LYS A 787 -11.38 -38.13 -1.62
C LYS A 787 -10.04 -37.50 -1.26
N ALA A 788 -9.96 -36.18 -1.22
CA ALA A 788 -8.76 -35.44 -0.83
C ALA A 788 -8.28 -35.81 0.58
N ALA A 789 -9.19 -35.91 1.55
CA ALA A 789 -8.85 -36.32 2.91
C ALA A 789 -8.30 -37.77 2.97
N VAL A 790 -8.94 -38.71 2.27
CA VAL A 790 -8.49 -40.11 2.22
C VAL A 790 -7.13 -40.23 1.53
N GLU A 791 -6.94 -39.57 0.38
CA GLU A 791 -5.66 -39.57 -0.34
C GLU A 791 -4.53 -38.99 0.51
N PHE A 792 -4.81 -37.93 1.27
CA PHE A 792 -3.82 -37.30 2.15
C PHE A 792 -3.30 -38.26 3.22
N PHE A 793 -4.21 -38.98 3.87
CA PHE A 793 -3.92 -39.89 5.00
C PHE A 793 -3.69 -41.36 4.57
N ALA A 794 -3.79 -41.69 3.28
CA ALA A 794 -3.43 -43.01 2.75
C ALA A 794 -1.95 -43.07 2.30
N ASP A 795 -1.30 -41.91 2.13
CA ASP A 795 0.09 -41.81 1.70
C ASP A 795 1.06 -42.35 2.78
N SER A 796 1.73 -43.46 2.47
CA SER A 796 2.62 -44.14 3.41
C SER A 796 3.83 -43.30 3.85
N ALA A 797 4.40 -42.47 2.97
CA ALA A 797 5.55 -41.64 3.29
C ALA A 797 5.14 -40.49 4.22
N ARG A 798 4.00 -39.87 3.91
CA ARG A 798 3.39 -38.80 4.72
C ARG A 798 2.97 -39.31 6.09
N ASN A 799 2.36 -40.49 6.15
CA ASN A 799 1.96 -41.13 7.39
C ASN A 799 3.16 -41.39 8.31
N LYS A 800 4.28 -41.87 7.74
CA LYS A 800 5.51 -42.09 8.52
C LYS A 800 6.01 -40.80 9.18
N VAL A 801 5.91 -39.66 8.49
CA VAL A 801 6.29 -38.35 9.02
C VAL A 801 5.27 -37.85 10.06
N LEU A 802 3.97 -37.96 9.76
CA LEU A 802 2.90 -37.54 10.67
C LEU A 802 2.85 -38.33 11.98
N GLN A 803 3.32 -39.58 11.99
CA GLN A 803 3.42 -40.43 13.17
C GLN A 803 4.66 -40.14 14.04
N GLN A 804 5.64 -39.38 13.54
CA GLN A 804 6.78 -38.92 14.32
C GLN A 804 6.36 -37.74 15.19
N LEU A 805 5.69 -38.03 16.29
CA LEU A 805 5.28 -37.03 17.27
C LEU A 805 6.45 -36.67 18.20
N PRO A 806 6.56 -35.39 18.63
CA PRO A 806 7.43 -35.01 19.74
C PRO A 806 7.16 -35.86 20.99
N SER A 807 8.18 -36.05 21.85
CA SER A 807 8.10 -36.92 23.03
C SER A 807 7.05 -36.49 24.07
N SER A 808 6.58 -35.24 23.97
CA SER A 808 5.47 -34.71 24.77
C SER A 808 4.13 -35.38 24.48
N PHE A 809 3.99 -36.07 23.34
CA PHE A 809 2.76 -36.73 22.92
C PHE A 809 2.85 -38.25 22.96
N ASP A 810 1.71 -38.89 23.22
CA ASP A 810 1.57 -40.34 23.17
C ASP A 810 0.92 -40.78 21.83
N PRO A 811 1.70 -41.35 20.90
CA PRO A 811 1.17 -41.78 19.61
C PRO A 811 0.18 -42.95 19.71
N LYS A 812 0.24 -43.78 20.77
CA LYS A 812 -0.66 -44.95 20.91
C LYS A 812 -2.08 -44.54 21.27
N ASN A 813 -2.18 -43.48 22.08
CA ASN A 813 -3.43 -42.90 22.56
C ASN A 813 -3.84 -41.67 21.76
N THR A 814 -3.24 -41.41 20.61
CA THR A 814 -3.68 -40.33 19.69
C THR A 814 -4.72 -40.88 18.72
N TRP A 815 -5.83 -40.16 18.54
CA TRP A 815 -6.93 -40.56 17.65
C TRP A 815 -7.46 -39.40 16.82
N SER A 816 -8.36 -39.69 15.89
CA SER A 816 -8.99 -38.67 15.04
C SER A 816 -10.48 -38.91 14.83
N VAL A 817 -11.23 -37.82 14.65
CA VAL A 817 -12.60 -37.83 14.10
C VAL A 817 -12.54 -37.14 12.76
N ALA A 818 -13.13 -37.76 11.74
CA ALA A 818 -13.14 -37.22 10.39
C ALA A 818 -14.55 -37.26 9.83
N GLY A 819 -15.03 -36.16 9.28
CA GLY A 819 -16.42 -36.04 8.85
C GLY A 819 -16.71 -34.78 8.08
N LYS A 820 -17.97 -34.66 7.62
CA LYS A 820 -18.44 -33.42 7.02
C LYS A 820 -18.46 -32.30 8.07
N GLU A 821 -17.89 -31.16 7.72
CA GLU A 821 -18.01 -29.93 8.52
C GLU A 821 -19.45 -29.41 8.41
N ASN A 822 -20.13 -29.29 9.55
CA ASN A 822 -21.42 -28.63 9.67
C ASN A 822 -21.28 -27.40 10.57
N ARG A 823 -21.13 -26.23 9.95
CA ARG A 823 -21.03 -24.95 10.66
C ARG A 823 -22.42 -24.46 11.04
N VAL A 824 -22.76 -24.55 12.33
CA VAL A 824 -24.07 -24.17 12.85
C VAL A 824 -24.20 -22.65 12.91
N PHE A 825 -23.26 -21.96 13.56
CA PHE A 825 -23.16 -20.51 13.53
C PHE A 825 -21.73 -20.04 13.78
N SER A 826 -21.45 -18.81 13.37
CA SER A 826 -20.23 -18.09 13.70
C SER A 826 -20.57 -16.60 13.86
N LYS A 827 -20.16 -16.01 14.98
CA LYS A 827 -20.32 -14.59 15.29
C LYS A 827 -18.97 -13.91 15.27
N ASP A 828 -18.97 -12.61 15.03
CA ASP A 828 -17.75 -11.81 15.12
C ASP A 828 -17.09 -11.93 16.49
N LEU A 829 -15.77 -12.12 16.45
CA LEU A 829 -14.88 -12.09 17.61
C LEU A 829 -14.54 -10.66 18.03
N HIS A 830 -15.17 -9.64 17.42
CA HIS A 830 -14.72 -8.25 17.44
C HIS A 830 -15.47 -7.31 18.40
N PHE A 831 -16.42 -7.84 19.18
CA PHE A 831 -17.07 -7.11 20.26
C PHE A 831 -16.36 -7.28 21.60
#